data_AF-A0A7X7KP89-F1
#
_entry.id   AF-A0A7X7KP89-F1
#
_cell.length_a   1.000
_cell.length_b   1.000
_cell.length_c   1.000
_cell.angle_alpha   90.00
_cell.angle_beta   90.00
_cell.angle_gamma   90.00
#
_symmetry.space_group_name_H-M   'P 1'
#
loop_
_entity.id
_entity.type
_entity.pdbx_description
1 polymer ?
#
loop_
_entity_poly.entity_id
_entity_poly.type
_entity_poly.pdbx_seq_one_letter_code
_entity_poly.pdbx_strand_id
1 'polypeptide(L)'
;HGNDWNAIAASYAGLYFSRYYPDLEIGQKLLRNIEALNAPNMAFWKVNEDCPGYGNITLTGNCDWALARPVPSYFQDGHLRQMVDFDMLITDNQGRASGIGDFSGFSTYQVDSYLLAAWLYKDGRYLWWWDRFIGRPARFWVPPEVLARQVPEDLVGIRRAPLDNWLYQSREPGRQGAIPQDRCFDKVSFRSGLEPADQYLCLSGLSYGFHAHADANAIVRYADQGRVCLYDDGYMIPTLSEHNTVIILKDGWAGRTPDFSEVTAEAESDRTGLFESRLDAYNGVAWDRAVIWSKGRHFLVIDDLRALEASRYSFQCLWRALGRTRLEGRRWTSEKDGSRFSLLVASDAALSLRESAGTSLNSPPFPLHEARALVQSSAHDLAVGQSAHFANLFYTEWTEAAPRPVEVARAGAGATTWFVRDGDEVAAAGIHACQGVDGVGIDADVFHLTAGHLLAAGLRSFSLGEMSLTATGAVSLDLDLATGTARLRCDGPATLTGPGAAPRRDLAAGESALALAPWPAAATAALAGALSKALQDATAADTAAAPAAAGSGDGLRQLWRYADFKVLAPASSLPGTRLHSTIQPLPKEEVGHGTGRVEDLLQSGANIMFRPGEAVVLTIDFPEARPVHEVVIASRQLRTFQGGCGLRRVVVSGSSDGFKQDLRRLAEVSHDKAPEDGLVDYPAGLEGKPAVSSLRLEIEPWSP
;
A
#
# COMPACT_ATOMS: atom_id res chain seq x y z
N HIS A 1 18.86 -5.74 6.55
CA HIS A 1 19.33 -4.77 5.56
C HIS A 1 18.29 -3.67 5.54
N GLY A 2 18.70 -2.43 5.80
CA GLY A 2 17.82 -1.33 6.21
C GLY A 2 18.38 -0.60 7.42
N ASN A 3 19.53 0.03 7.19
CA ASN A 3 20.26 1.02 8.01
C ASN A 3 21.77 0.87 7.74
N ASP A 4 22.22 1.40 6.59
CA ASP A 4 23.59 1.27 6.11
C ASP A 4 24.59 2.23 6.79
N TRP A 5 24.18 2.94 7.84
CA TRP A 5 25.06 3.81 8.62
C TRP A 5 26.30 3.08 9.16
N ASN A 6 26.13 1.84 9.61
CA ASN A 6 27.25 1.02 10.07
C ASN A 6 28.17 0.58 8.92
N ALA A 7 27.63 0.43 7.71
CA ALA A 7 28.40 0.09 6.52
C ALA A 7 29.24 1.28 6.05
N ILE A 8 28.72 2.50 6.07
CA ILE A 8 29.45 3.72 5.67
C ILE A 8 30.72 3.91 6.50
N ALA A 9 30.64 3.75 7.83
CA ALA A 9 31.82 3.86 8.69
C ALA A 9 32.88 2.79 8.37
N ALA A 10 32.45 1.55 8.14
CA ALA A 10 33.33 0.46 7.72
C ALA A 10 33.94 0.68 6.31
N SER A 11 33.20 1.32 5.40
CA SER A 11 33.70 1.73 4.07
C SER A 11 34.88 2.70 4.21
N TYR A 12 34.70 3.79 4.96
CA TYR A 12 35.76 4.78 5.17
C TYR A 12 36.95 4.22 5.95
N ALA A 13 36.71 3.38 6.96
CA ALA A 13 37.77 2.68 7.68
C ALA A 13 38.55 1.73 6.74
N GLY A 14 37.86 0.96 5.91
CA GLY A 14 38.48 0.08 4.92
C GLY A 14 39.36 0.84 3.93
N LEU A 15 38.88 1.97 3.40
CA LEU A 15 39.64 2.86 2.51
C LEU A 15 40.87 3.45 3.22
N TYR A 16 40.70 3.94 4.45
CA TYR A 16 41.77 4.55 5.24
C TYR A 16 42.87 3.55 5.58
N PHE A 17 42.53 2.40 6.17
CA PHE A 17 43.51 1.38 6.53
C PHE A 17 44.20 0.79 5.30
N SER A 18 43.46 0.55 4.20
CA SER A 18 44.08 0.04 2.98
C SER A 18 45.05 1.03 2.33
N ARG A 19 44.82 2.35 2.50
CA ARG A 19 45.68 3.40 1.95
C ARG A 19 46.90 3.72 2.83
N TYR A 20 46.69 3.85 4.14
CA TYR A 20 47.72 4.35 5.07
C TYR A 20 48.38 3.25 5.91
N TYR A 21 47.78 2.07 6.01
CA TYR A 21 48.28 0.93 6.79
C TYR A 21 48.12 -0.40 6.00
N PRO A 22 48.68 -0.50 4.78
CA PRO A 22 48.41 -1.62 3.86
C PRO A 22 48.83 -2.99 4.42
N ASP A 23 49.75 -3.03 5.38
CA ASP A 23 50.20 -4.27 6.03
C ASP A 23 49.17 -4.85 7.03
N LEU A 24 48.17 -4.07 7.43
CA LEU A 24 47.09 -4.54 8.29
C LEU A 24 45.97 -5.18 7.46
N GLU A 25 45.72 -6.47 7.65
CA GLU A 25 44.68 -7.22 6.93
C GLU A 25 43.27 -6.59 7.08
N ILE A 26 43.02 -5.88 8.18
CA ILE A 26 41.73 -5.29 8.50
C ILE A 26 41.21 -4.37 7.38
N GLY A 27 42.08 -3.59 6.72
CA GLY A 27 41.67 -2.71 5.63
C GLY A 27 41.07 -3.48 4.45
N GLN A 28 41.81 -4.48 3.96
CA GLN A 28 41.37 -5.31 2.83
C GLN A 28 40.15 -6.17 3.18
N LYS A 29 40.08 -6.67 4.42
CA LYS A 29 38.92 -7.44 4.90
C LYS A 29 37.65 -6.58 4.94
N LEU A 30 37.74 -5.35 5.47
CA LEU A 30 36.61 -4.42 5.48
C LEU A 30 36.16 -4.09 4.05
N LEU A 31 37.09 -3.78 3.14
CA LEU A 31 36.75 -3.47 1.75
C LEU A 31 36.04 -4.63 1.04
N ARG A 32 36.49 -5.87 1.21
CA ARG A 32 35.82 -7.05 0.63
C ARG A 32 34.40 -7.23 1.18
N ASN A 33 34.21 -7.07 2.49
CA ASN A 33 32.90 -7.21 3.11
C ASN A 33 31.91 -6.13 2.63
N ILE A 34 32.38 -4.89 2.51
CA ILE A 34 31.55 -3.76 2.05
C ILE A 34 31.24 -3.87 0.56
N GLU A 35 32.17 -4.37 -0.25
CA GLU A 35 31.92 -4.64 -1.66
C GLU A 35 30.85 -5.72 -1.84
N ALA A 36 30.92 -6.81 -1.08
CA ALA A 36 29.90 -7.85 -1.08
C ALA A 36 28.52 -7.33 -0.61
N LEU A 37 28.49 -6.38 0.33
CA LEU A 37 27.26 -5.76 0.80
C LEU A 37 26.61 -4.84 -0.24
N ASN A 38 27.40 -3.97 -0.90
CA ASN A 38 26.86 -2.96 -1.81
C ASN A 38 26.60 -3.49 -3.23
N ALA A 39 27.36 -4.48 -3.69
CA ALA A 39 27.27 -4.96 -5.08
C ALA A 39 25.84 -5.34 -5.53
N PRO A 40 25.02 -6.07 -4.74
CA PRO A 40 23.65 -6.40 -5.12
C PRO A 40 22.75 -5.16 -5.30
N ASN A 41 22.86 -4.18 -4.41
CA ASN A 41 22.05 -2.95 -4.42
C ASN A 41 22.45 -1.96 -5.53
N MET A 42 23.58 -2.20 -6.21
CA MET A 42 24.11 -1.35 -7.27
C MET A 42 24.09 -2.01 -8.65
N ALA A 43 23.62 -3.24 -8.74
CA ALA A 43 23.44 -3.95 -10.01
C ALA A 43 22.12 -3.59 -10.73
N PHE A 44 21.25 -2.83 -10.05
CA PHE A 44 19.91 -2.50 -10.49
C PHE A 44 19.57 -1.04 -10.17
N TRP A 45 18.48 -0.52 -10.75
CA TRP A 45 18.10 0.88 -10.52
C TRP A 45 17.32 1.04 -9.23
N LYS A 46 16.41 0.10 -8.93
CA LYS A 46 15.56 0.15 -7.75
C LYS A 46 16.32 -0.40 -6.55
N VAL A 47 16.45 0.41 -5.50
CA VAL A 47 16.97 -0.03 -4.20
C VAL A 47 16.05 -1.07 -3.56
N ASN A 48 16.58 -1.87 -2.65
CA ASN A 48 15.83 -2.97 -2.02
C ASN A 48 14.69 -2.51 -1.09
N GLU A 49 14.73 -1.26 -0.63
CA GLU A 49 13.70 -0.62 0.19
C GLU A 49 12.58 -0.06 -0.69
N ASP A 50 11.35 -0.59 -0.59
CA ASP A 50 10.18 -0.04 -1.28
C ASP A 50 9.37 0.88 -0.36
N CYS A 51 10.07 1.89 0.15
CA CYS A 51 9.47 3.04 0.80
C CYS A 51 10.37 4.26 0.62
N PRO A 52 9.80 5.48 0.66
CA PRO A 52 10.60 6.68 0.84
C PRO A 52 11.38 6.62 2.16
N GLY A 53 12.20 7.62 2.47
CA GLY A 53 13.01 7.61 3.69
C GLY A 53 14.12 6.54 3.66
N TYR A 54 13.81 5.27 3.96
CA TYR A 54 14.78 4.16 3.90
C TYR A 54 15.34 3.95 2.49
N GLY A 55 14.49 4.07 1.46
CA GLY A 55 14.95 4.05 0.06
C GLY A 55 15.97 5.15 -0.24
N ASN A 56 15.73 6.37 0.23
CA ASN A 56 16.64 7.49 0.03
C ASN A 56 17.95 7.35 0.84
N ILE A 57 17.89 6.82 2.06
CA ILE A 57 19.08 6.50 2.86
C ILE A 57 19.96 5.50 2.12
N THR A 58 19.36 4.44 1.58
CA THR A 58 20.07 3.39 0.81
C THR A 58 20.66 3.97 -0.47
N LEU A 59 19.89 4.77 -1.23
CA LEU A 59 20.36 5.46 -2.42
C LEU A 59 21.57 6.37 -2.13
N THR A 60 21.53 7.12 -1.03
CA THR A 60 22.63 8.01 -0.62
C THR A 60 23.88 7.20 -0.29
N GLY A 61 23.74 6.10 0.45
CA GLY A 61 24.83 5.16 0.74
C GLY A 61 25.46 4.57 -0.53
N ASN A 62 24.62 4.13 -1.48
CA ASN A 62 25.08 3.65 -2.79
C ASN A 62 25.88 4.71 -3.54
N CYS A 63 25.40 5.96 -3.59
CA CYS A 63 26.08 7.06 -4.27
C CYS A 63 27.45 7.38 -3.64
N ASP A 64 27.52 7.48 -2.31
CA ASP A 64 28.78 7.75 -1.61
C ASP A 64 29.80 6.63 -1.83
N TRP A 65 29.37 5.36 -1.77
CA TRP A 65 30.23 4.23 -2.08
C TRP A 65 30.69 4.22 -3.54
N ALA A 66 29.77 4.41 -4.50
CA ALA A 66 30.05 4.47 -5.92
C ALA A 66 31.07 5.56 -6.29
N LEU A 67 31.06 6.69 -5.57
CA LEU A 67 32.02 7.78 -5.76
C LEU A 67 33.36 7.50 -5.08
N ALA A 68 33.35 6.96 -3.86
CA ALA A 68 34.56 6.70 -3.08
C ALA A 68 35.38 5.53 -3.63
N ARG A 69 34.69 4.48 -4.13
CA ARG A 69 35.27 3.35 -4.83
C ARG A 69 34.53 3.20 -6.16
N PRO A 70 35.06 3.80 -7.25
CA PRO A 70 34.36 3.94 -8.51
C PRO A 70 33.62 2.68 -8.96
N VAL A 71 32.29 2.74 -9.01
CA VAL A 71 31.41 1.77 -9.67
C VAL A 71 30.74 2.49 -10.85
N PRO A 72 31.44 2.66 -12.00
CA PRO A 72 30.96 3.52 -13.07
C PRO A 72 29.63 3.06 -13.67
N SER A 73 29.37 1.76 -13.69
CA SER A 73 28.13 1.16 -14.20
C SER A 73 26.88 1.72 -13.51
N TYR A 74 26.93 1.96 -12.19
CA TYR A 74 25.79 2.52 -11.44
C TYR A 74 25.34 3.89 -11.96
N PHE A 75 26.26 4.64 -12.55
CA PHE A 75 26.00 5.95 -13.15
C PHE A 75 25.78 5.87 -14.66
N GLN A 76 26.62 5.10 -15.36
CA GLN A 76 26.65 5.02 -16.82
C GLN A 76 25.45 4.26 -17.39
N ASP A 77 24.97 3.24 -16.68
CA ASP A 77 23.84 2.40 -17.10
C ASP A 77 22.48 3.05 -16.73
N GLY A 78 22.50 4.24 -16.12
CA GLY A 78 21.30 5.03 -15.83
C GLY A 78 20.56 4.65 -14.55
N HIS A 79 21.12 3.78 -13.69
CA HIS A 79 20.48 3.34 -12.45
C HIS A 79 20.15 4.50 -11.50
N LEU A 80 21.12 5.38 -11.23
CA LEU A 80 20.85 6.60 -10.43
C LEU A 80 19.75 7.46 -11.09
N ARG A 81 19.80 7.65 -12.42
CA ARG A 81 18.82 8.47 -13.14
C ARG A 81 17.40 7.94 -12.93
N GLN A 82 17.19 6.64 -13.15
CA GLN A 82 15.89 6.01 -12.98
C GLN A 82 15.37 6.11 -11.53
N MET A 83 16.24 5.95 -10.53
CA MET A 83 15.83 6.10 -9.13
C MET A 83 15.42 7.53 -8.78
N VAL A 84 16.16 8.55 -9.22
CA VAL A 84 15.76 9.95 -8.94
C VAL A 84 14.54 10.38 -9.75
N ASP A 85 14.34 9.85 -10.96
CA ASP A 85 13.12 10.06 -11.73
C ASP A 85 11.91 9.40 -11.03
N PHE A 86 12.09 8.21 -10.45
CA PHE A 86 11.10 7.54 -9.60
C PHE A 86 10.74 8.38 -8.36
N ASP A 87 11.73 8.94 -7.67
CA ASP A 87 11.48 9.77 -6.48
C ASP A 87 10.68 11.04 -6.81
N MET A 88 10.92 11.67 -7.97
CA MET A 88 10.09 12.79 -8.42
C MET A 88 8.67 12.34 -8.80
N LEU A 89 8.53 11.17 -9.44
CA LEU A 89 7.24 10.60 -9.84
C LEU A 89 6.32 10.37 -8.63
N ILE A 90 6.84 9.82 -7.53
CA ILE A 90 6.06 9.53 -6.32
C ILE A 90 5.84 10.74 -5.41
N THR A 91 6.36 11.91 -5.78
CA THR A 91 6.29 13.16 -4.99
C THR A 91 5.22 14.10 -5.55
N ASP A 92 4.28 14.53 -4.69
CA ASP A 92 3.18 15.41 -5.08
C ASP A 92 3.63 16.84 -5.45
N ASN A 93 2.70 17.68 -5.91
CA ASN A 93 2.97 19.05 -6.36
C ASN A 93 3.45 20.02 -5.24
N GLN A 94 3.55 19.55 -4.00
CA GLN A 94 4.09 20.30 -2.85
C GLN A 94 5.39 19.71 -2.32
N GLY A 95 5.98 18.75 -3.04
CA GLY A 95 7.23 18.13 -2.63
C GLY A 95 7.07 17.08 -1.54
N ARG A 96 5.86 16.52 -1.34
CA ARG A 96 5.64 15.45 -0.35
C ARG A 96 5.56 14.10 -1.05
N ALA A 97 6.33 13.12 -0.59
CA ALA A 97 6.24 11.77 -1.14
C ALA A 97 4.91 11.10 -0.76
N SER A 98 4.47 10.19 -1.62
CA SER A 98 3.34 9.29 -1.35
C SER A 98 3.68 8.40 -0.14
N GLY A 99 2.69 8.06 0.69
CA GLY A 99 2.86 7.32 1.96
C GLY A 99 3.24 5.84 1.82
N ILE A 100 3.96 5.46 0.77
CA ILE A 100 4.25 4.07 0.43
C ILE A 100 5.12 3.41 1.49
N GLY A 101 4.73 2.22 1.95
CA GLY A 101 5.49 1.43 2.91
C GLY A 101 5.67 2.14 4.25
N ASP A 102 6.80 1.88 4.92
CA ASP A 102 7.11 2.51 6.21
C ASP A 102 7.57 3.95 6.03
N PHE A 103 6.63 4.82 5.67
CA PHE A 103 6.84 6.25 5.53
C PHE A 103 5.61 7.07 5.94
N SER A 104 5.85 8.29 6.44
CA SER A 104 4.81 9.29 6.70
C SER A 104 5.05 10.48 5.79
N GLY A 105 4.17 10.69 4.81
CA GLY A 105 4.36 11.57 3.67
C GLY A 105 3.69 12.94 3.81
N PHE A 106 3.66 13.51 5.01
CA PHE A 106 3.07 14.84 5.24
C PHE A 106 4.08 15.99 5.25
N SER A 107 5.37 15.70 5.34
CA SER A 107 6.44 16.69 5.22
C SER A 107 7.10 16.65 3.84
N THR A 108 7.88 17.70 3.53
CA THR A 108 8.69 17.74 2.31
C THR A 108 9.67 16.58 2.28
N TYR A 109 9.71 15.85 1.17
CA TYR A 109 10.59 14.73 0.91
C TYR A 109 11.86 15.21 0.20
N GLN A 110 12.98 15.20 0.92
CA GLN A 110 14.28 15.60 0.40
C GLN A 110 15.04 14.36 -0.11
N VAL A 111 15.52 14.42 -1.35
CA VAL A 111 16.39 13.40 -1.96
C VAL A 111 17.71 14.06 -2.34
N ASP A 112 18.78 13.76 -1.60
CA ASP A 112 20.08 14.43 -1.77
C ASP A 112 20.74 14.10 -3.12
N SER A 113 20.43 12.93 -3.67
CA SER A 113 20.94 12.45 -4.95
C SER A 113 20.46 13.27 -6.16
N TYR A 114 19.45 14.13 -6.01
CA TYR A 114 19.05 15.07 -7.07
C TYR A 114 20.20 15.99 -7.50
N LEU A 115 20.99 16.50 -6.56
CA LEU A 115 22.10 17.41 -6.88
C LEU A 115 23.25 16.67 -7.58
N LEU A 116 23.54 15.43 -7.15
CA LEU A 116 24.51 14.59 -7.82
C LEU A 116 24.06 14.28 -9.25
N ALA A 117 22.79 13.88 -9.45
CA ALA A 117 22.23 13.60 -10.76
C ALA A 117 22.25 14.84 -11.66
N ALA A 118 21.89 16.03 -11.14
CA ALA A 118 21.99 17.30 -11.88
C ALA A 118 23.41 17.57 -12.36
N TRP A 119 24.38 17.50 -11.46
CA TRP A 119 25.78 17.78 -11.78
C TRP A 119 26.36 16.77 -12.77
N LEU A 120 26.05 15.49 -12.58
CA LEU A 120 26.58 14.39 -13.37
C LEU A 120 26.00 14.36 -14.78
N TYR A 121 24.68 14.49 -14.89
CA TYR A 121 23.96 14.34 -16.14
C TYR A 121 23.67 15.66 -16.86
N LYS A 122 24.00 16.79 -16.25
CA LYS A 122 23.70 18.14 -16.76
C LYS A 122 22.20 18.33 -17.04
N ASP A 123 21.38 17.77 -16.16
CA ASP A 123 19.93 17.79 -16.28
C ASP A 123 19.34 18.82 -15.33
N GLY A 124 18.79 19.90 -15.89
CA GLY A 124 18.26 21.04 -15.15
C GLY A 124 16.99 20.72 -14.35
N ARG A 125 16.33 19.58 -14.62
CA ARG A 125 15.08 19.18 -13.95
C ARG A 125 15.27 18.93 -12.47
N TYR A 126 16.36 18.25 -12.10
CA TYR A 126 16.65 17.96 -10.70
C TYR A 126 16.96 19.23 -9.89
N LEU A 127 17.61 20.24 -10.48
CA LEU A 127 17.82 21.54 -9.83
C LEU A 127 16.54 22.34 -9.72
N TRP A 128 15.66 22.29 -10.73
CA TRP A 128 14.35 22.92 -10.65
C TRP A 128 13.55 22.33 -9.48
N TRP A 129 13.52 21.01 -9.36
CA TRP A 129 12.84 20.30 -8.28
C TRP A 129 13.42 20.64 -6.91
N TRP A 130 14.74 20.58 -6.79
CA TRP A 130 15.46 20.92 -5.55
C TRP A 130 15.22 22.36 -5.13
N ASP A 131 15.38 23.33 -6.03
CA ASP A 131 15.23 24.74 -5.70
C ASP A 131 13.77 25.08 -5.31
N ARG A 132 12.78 24.40 -5.90
CA ARG A 132 11.35 24.61 -5.59
C ARG A 132 10.95 24.10 -4.21
N PHE A 133 11.42 22.92 -3.80
CA PHE A 133 10.95 22.27 -2.57
C PHE A 133 11.94 22.31 -1.40
N ILE A 134 13.24 22.36 -1.69
CA ILE A 134 14.31 22.28 -0.67
C ILE A 134 15.04 23.62 -0.52
N GLY A 135 15.31 24.30 -1.66
CA GLY A 135 15.63 25.73 -1.72
C GLY A 135 16.97 26.17 -1.14
N ARG A 136 17.92 25.26 -0.86
CA ARG A 136 19.24 25.61 -0.29
C ARG A 136 20.41 24.94 -1.02
N PRO A 137 21.53 25.65 -1.28
CA PRO A 137 22.72 25.00 -1.83
C PRO A 137 23.26 23.88 -0.92
N ALA A 138 23.74 22.80 -1.53
CA ALA A 138 24.40 21.68 -0.84
C ALA A 138 25.48 21.06 -1.76
N ARG A 139 26.07 19.93 -1.33
CA ARG A 139 27.08 19.21 -2.13
C ARG A 139 26.52 18.90 -3.53
N PHE A 140 27.32 19.18 -4.56
CA PHE A 140 26.96 19.05 -5.98
C PHE A 140 25.93 20.05 -6.52
N TRP A 141 25.46 21.02 -5.73
CA TRP A 141 24.59 22.07 -6.25
C TRP A 141 25.32 22.92 -7.29
N VAL A 142 24.60 23.27 -8.37
CA VAL A 142 25.15 24.02 -9.50
C VAL A 142 24.37 25.34 -9.66
N PRO A 143 25.06 26.50 -9.81
CA PRO A 143 24.41 27.80 -10.00
C PRO A 143 23.57 27.89 -11.28
N PRO A 144 22.48 28.69 -11.31
CA PRO A 144 21.64 28.89 -12.50
C PRO A 144 22.41 29.36 -13.75
N GLU A 145 23.50 30.08 -13.54
CA GLU A 145 24.38 30.58 -14.60
C GLU A 145 25.19 29.46 -15.28
N VAL A 146 25.35 28.32 -14.60
CA VAL A 146 26.11 27.16 -15.09
C VAL A 146 25.18 26.07 -15.62
N LEU A 147 24.04 25.84 -14.96
CA LEU A 147 23.01 24.90 -15.41
C LEU A 147 21.63 25.51 -15.22
N ALA A 148 20.98 25.83 -16.34
CA ALA A 148 19.63 26.35 -16.37
C ALA A 148 18.65 25.34 -15.74
N ARG A 149 17.69 25.84 -14.96
CA ARG A 149 16.62 25.02 -14.39
C ARG A 149 15.64 24.68 -15.50
N GLN A 150 15.19 23.44 -15.53
CA GLN A 150 14.23 22.94 -16.50
C GLN A 150 12.99 22.43 -15.77
N VAL A 151 11.80 22.84 -16.20
CA VAL A 151 10.55 22.29 -15.65
C VAL A 151 10.44 20.82 -16.09
N PRO A 152 10.19 19.86 -15.18
CA PRO A 152 10.05 18.45 -15.52
C PRO A 152 8.66 18.15 -16.10
N GLU A 153 8.39 18.68 -17.30
CA GLU A 153 7.12 18.49 -18.01
C GLU A 153 6.84 17.02 -18.34
N ASP A 154 7.87 16.18 -18.38
CA ASP A 154 7.75 14.74 -18.58
C ASP A 154 7.02 14.03 -17.44
N LEU A 155 6.83 14.67 -16.28
CA LEU A 155 6.02 14.14 -15.16
C LEU A 155 4.52 14.45 -15.27
N VAL A 156 4.10 15.30 -16.22
CA VAL A 156 2.70 15.68 -16.42
C VAL A 156 1.99 14.64 -17.28
N GLY A 157 0.75 14.28 -16.93
CA GLY A 157 -0.05 13.23 -17.56
C GLY A 157 -0.05 11.94 -16.76
N ILE A 158 -0.27 10.81 -17.43
CA ILE A 158 -0.15 9.46 -16.85
C ILE A 158 1.30 9.00 -17.02
N ARG A 159 2.03 8.79 -15.93
CA ARG A 159 3.46 8.40 -15.96
C ARG A 159 3.72 7.21 -15.06
N ARG A 160 4.44 6.22 -15.58
CA ARG A 160 4.65 4.92 -14.95
C ARG A 160 6.12 4.67 -14.70
N ALA A 161 6.45 4.26 -13.48
CA ALA A 161 7.73 3.66 -13.16
C ALA A 161 7.68 2.16 -13.50
N PRO A 162 8.64 1.65 -14.29
CA PRO A 162 8.68 0.23 -14.63
C PRO A 162 8.99 -0.63 -13.39
N LEU A 163 8.64 -1.92 -13.43
CA LEU A 163 9.10 -2.85 -12.40
C LEU A 163 10.56 -3.26 -12.66
N ASP A 164 11.43 -3.14 -11.64
CA ASP A 164 12.82 -3.59 -11.76
C ASP A 164 12.93 -5.12 -11.96
N ASN A 165 13.90 -5.54 -12.76
CA ASN A 165 14.14 -6.93 -13.09
C ASN A 165 14.50 -7.78 -11.87
N TRP A 166 15.23 -7.27 -10.88
CA TRP A 166 15.56 -8.09 -9.71
C TRP A 166 14.32 -8.40 -8.85
N LEU A 167 13.39 -7.44 -8.74
CA LEU A 167 12.13 -7.65 -8.05
C LEU A 167 11.33 -8.73 -8.76
N TYR A 168 11.19 -8.62 -10.07
CA TYR A 168 10.51 -9.61 -10.90
C TYR A 168 11.14 -11.01 -10.77
N GLN A 169 12.46 -11.11 -10.96
CA GLN A 169 13.20 -12.38 -10.89
C GLN A 169 13.23 -12.98 -9.48
N SER A 170 13.05 -12.21 -8.42
CA SER A 170 13.00 -12.77 -7.05
C SER A 170 11.66 -13.42 -6.71
N ARG A 171 10.60 -13.16 -7.49
CA ARG A 171 9.21 -13.52 -7.12
C ARG A 171 8.46 -14.35 -8.17
N GLU A 172 8.71 -14.12 -9.45
CA GLU A 172 7.93 -14.73 -10.55
C GLU A 172 8.63 -15.80 -11.40
N PRO A 173 9.95 -16.07 -11.38
CA PRO A 173 10.54 -16.89 -12.44
C PRO A 173 10.05 -18.35 -12.37
N GLY A 174 9.52 -18.83 -13.49
CA GLY A 174 9.10 -20.22 -13.68
C GLY A 174 7.67 -20.55 -13.21
N ARG A 175 6.90 -19.56 -12.74
CA ARG A 175 5.48 -19.75 -12.41
C ARG A 175 4.65 -19.84 -13.70
N GLN A 176 3.85 -20.89 -13.84
CA GLN A 176 2.90 -20.99 -14.93
C GLN A 176 1.87 -19.85 -14.82
N GLY A 177 1.74 -19.03 -15.86
CA GLY A 177 0.84 -17.87 -15.87
C GLY A 177 1.42 -16.60 -15.24
N ALA A 178 2.74 -16.49 -15.07
CA ALA A 178 3.38 -15.25 -14.63
C ALA A 178 3.04 -14.07 -15.57
N ILE A 179 2.78 -12.90 -14.98
CA ILE A 179 2.55 -11.65 -15.71
C ILE A 179 3.85 -11.26 -16.43
N PRO A 180 3.84 -10.89 -17.73
CA PRO A 180 5.02 -10.36 -18.39
C PRO A 180 5.57 -9.11 -17.67
N GLN A 181 6.90 -9.06 -17.42
CA GLN A 181 7.52 -7.99 -16.63
C GLN A 181 7.21 -6.58 -17.15
N ASP A 182 7.18 -6.40 -18.47
CA ASP A 182 6.90 -5.12 -19.14
C ASP A 182 5.48 -4.61 -18.90
N ARG A 183 4.56 -5.53 -18.56
CA ARG A 183 3.19 -5.23 -18.12
C ARG A 183 3.08 -5.01 -16.62
N CYS A 184 4.07 -5.40 -15.82
CA CYS A 184 4.15 -5.01 -14.41
C CYS A 184 4.64 -3.55 -14.28
N PHE A 185 4.37 -2.94 -13.12
CA PHE A 185 4.85 -1.59 -12.81
C PHE A 185 5.07 -1.40 -11.32
N ASP A 186 5.92 -0.45 -10.96
CA ASP A 186 6.17 -0.11 -9.56
C ASP A 186 5.08 0.87 -9.06
N LYS A 187 5.03 2.07 -9.65
CA LYS A 187 4.03 3.11 -9.36
C LYS A 187 3.58 3.79 -10.64
N VAL A 188 2.38 4.35 -10.64
CA VAL A 188 1.87 5.23 -11.70
C VAL A 188 1.34 6.51 -11.08
N SER A 189 1.70 7.65 -11.66
CA SER A 189 1.20 8.98 -11.27
C SER A 189 0.29 9.58 -12.34
N PHE A 190 -0.77 10.25 -11.91
CA PHE A 190 -1.63 11.09 -12.73
C PHE A 190 -1.42 12.54 -12.28
N ARG A 191 -0.95 13.40 -13.16
CA ARG A 191 -0.55 14.76 -12.79
C ARG A 191 -1.03 15.79 -13.81
N SER A 192 -1.94 16.71 -13.45
CA SER A 192 -2.43 17.73 -14.39
C SER A 192 -1.42 18.85 -14.66
N GLY A 193 -0.47 19.04 -13.74
CA GLY A 193 0.56 20.08 -13.78
C GLY A 193 1.42 20.00 -12.51
N LEU A 194 2.26 21.01 -12.29
CA LEU A 194 3.27 21.03 -11.22
C LEU A 194 3.01 22.11 -10.16
N GLU A 195 1.93 22.86 -10.28
CA GLU A 195 1.53 23.86 -9.30
C GLU A 195 0.80 23.21 -8.12
N PRO A 196 0.85 23.78 -6.90
CA PRO A 196 0.18 23.19 -5.75
C PRO A 196 -1.32 22.96 -5.97
N ALA A 197 -1.95 23.77 -6.82
CA ALA A 197 -3.36 23.65 -7.18
C ALA A 197 -3.68 22.59 -8.24
N ASP A 198 -2.65 21.97 -8.84
CA ASP A 198 -2.83 20.91 -9.82
C ASP A 198 -3.11 19.56 -9.15
N GLN A 199 -3.88 18.72 -9.84
CA GLN A 199 -4.19 17.37 -9.41
C GLN A 199 -2.94 16.48 -9.48
N TYR A 200 -2.76 15.68 -8.44
CA TYR A 200 -1.78 14.60 -8.37
C TYR A 200 -2.43 13.36 -7.74
N LEU A 201 -2.33 12.22 -8.40
CA LEU A 201 -2.72 10.92 -7.86
C LEU A 201 -1.58 9.92 -8.07
N CYS A 202 -1.33 9.05 -7.09
CA CYS A 202 -0.37 7.96 -7.19
C CYS A 202 -1.03 6.62 -6.86
N LEU A 203 -0.84 5.63 -7.72
CA LEU A 203 -1.34 4.26 -7.57
C LEU A 203 -0.16 3.28 -7.52
N SER A 204 -0.22 2.30 -6.61
CA SER A 204 0.82 1.29 -6.44
C SER A 204 0.59 0.06 -7.30
N GLY A 205 1.64 -0.46 -7.94
CA GLY A 205 1.65 -1.71 -8.70
C GLY A 205 2.43 -2.84 -8.03
N LEU A 206 2.99 -2.59 -6.85
CA LEU A 206 3.92 -3.47 -6.15
C LEU A 206 3.47 -3.68 -4.70
N SER A 207 3.26 -4.94 -4.30
CA SER A 207 3.12 -5.33 -2.89
C SER A 207 4.42 -5.92 -2.38
N TYR A 208 4.69 -5.78 -1.09
CA TYR A 208 5.79 -6.43 -0.37
C TYR A 208 7.21 -6.03 -0.84
N GLY A 209 8.17 -6.21 0.05
CA GLY A 209 9.55 -5.74 -0.12
C GLY A 209 10.15 -5.43 1.26
N PHE A 210 11.34 -4.83 1.29
CA PHE A 210 11.84 -4.27 2.56
C PHE A 210 11.08 -2.98 2.86
N HIS A 211 10.58 -2.88 4.09
CA HIS A 211 9.75 -1.76 4.59
C HIS A 211 8.56 -1.39 3.68
N ALA A 212 8.04 -2.35 2.92
CA ALA A 212 6.93 -2.18 1.99
C ALA A 212 5.61 -2.74 2.56
N HIS A 213 4.47 -2.34 2.01
CA HIS A 213 3.15 -2.82 2.43
C HIS A 213 2.48 -3.69 1.35
N ALA A 214 1.31 -4.24 1.69
CA ALA A 214 0.50 -5.08 0.80
C ALA A 214 -0.44 -4.22 -0.06
N ASP A 215 0.10 -3.21 -0.76
CA ASP A 215 -0.67 -2.10 -1.33
C ASP A 215 -0.78 -2.11 -2.88
N ALA A 216 -0.42 -3.21 -3.56
CA ALA A 216 -0.63 -3.30 -5.01
C ALA A 216 -2.11 -3.04 -5.36
N ASN A 217 -2.29 -2.25 -6.42
CA ASN A 217 -3.56 -1.71 -6.92
C ASN A 217 -4.25 -0.67 -6.00
N ALA A 218 -3.63 -0.28 -4.87
CA ALA A 218 -4.15 0.79 -4.00
C ALA A 218 -3.80 2.19 -4.54
N ILE A 219 -4.66 3.17 -4.24
CA ILE A 219 -4.36 4.59 -4.46
C ILE A 219 -3.63 5.13 -3.23
N VAL A 220 -2.32 5.28 -3.30
CA VAL A 220 -1.48 5.65 -2.15
C VAL A 220 -1.49 7.15 -1.86
N ARG A 221 -1.91 7.97 -2.82
CA ARG A 221 -2.06 9.42 -2.63
C ARG A 221 -3.02 10.03 -3.65
N TYR A 222 -3.85 10.96 -3.18
CA TYR A 222 -4.46 11.99 -4.02
C TYR A 222 -4.27 13.36 -3.36
N ALA A 223 -3.64 14.28 -4.08
CA ALA A 223 -3.43 15.66 -3.68
C ALA A 223 -3.97 16.62 -4.74
N ASP A 224 -4.58 17.71 -4.29
CA ASP A 224 -5.21 18.72 -5.15
C ASP A 224 -5.43 19.99 -4.31
N GLN A 225 -5.46 21.17 -4.95
CA GLN A 225 -5.67 22.46 -4.27
C GLN A 225 -4.76 22.70 -3.06
N GLY A 226 -3.49 22.30 -3.16
CA GLY A 226 -2.51 22.52 -2.11
C GLY A 226 -2.71 21.62 -0.89
N ARG A 227 -3.50 20.54 -0.96
CA ARG A 227 -3.63 19.60 0.16
C ARG A 227 -3.64 18.14 -0.26
N VAL A 228 -3.28 17.29 0.69
CA VAL A 228 -3.49 15.84 0.60
C VAL A 228 -4.95 15.57 0.92
N CYS A 229 -5.66 14.95 -0.01
CA CYS A 229 -7.07 14.60 0.11
C CYS A 229 -7.22 13.14 0.52
N LEU A 230 -6.73 12.21 -0.31
CA LEU A 230 -6.59 10.80 0.05
C LEU A 230 -5.16 10.52 0.46
N TYR A 231 -5.00 9.79 1.55
CA TYR A 231 -3.70 9.46 2.11
C TYR A 231 -3.62 7.97 2.42
N ASP A 232 -2.39 7.47 2.46
CA ASP A 232 -2.09 6.08 2.71
C ASP A 232 -0.84 6.01 3.59
N ASP A 233 -0.82 6.85 4.63
CA ASP A 233 0.37 7.11 5.43
C ASP A 233 0.23 6.33 6.74
N GLY A 234 0.97 5.23 6.87
CA GLY A 234 0.93 4.32 8.02
C GLY A 234 2.30 3.75 8.32
N TYR A 235 3.20 4.54 8.93
CA TYR A 235 4.56 4.09 9.26
C TYR A 235 4.51 2.85 10.18
N MET A 236 4.94 1.69 9.67
CA MET A 236 4.82 0.38 10.34
C MET A 236 3.37 -0.08 10.61
N ILE A 237 2.38 0.36 9.82
CA ILE A 237 1.00 -0.12 9.87
C ILE A 237 0.61 -0.77 8.52
N PRO A 238 1.06 -2.01 8.25
CA PRO A 238 0.93 -2.64 6.93
C PRO A 238 -0.45 -3.29 6.68
N THR A 239 -1.44 -2.99 7.51
CA THR A 239 -2.75 -3.65 7.45
C THR A 239 -3.59 -3.11 6.30
N LEU A 240 -4.18 -4.00 5.49
CA LEU A 240 -5.03 -3.63 4.34
C LEU A 240 -6.17 -2.66 4.67
N SER A 241 -6.66 -2.66 5.92
CA SER A 241 -7.69 -1.71 6.37
C SER A 241 -7.25 -0.25 6.33
N GLU A 242 -5.94 -0.02 6.25
CA GLU A 242 -5.33 1.30 6.22
C GLU A 242 -4.91 1.72 4.81
N HIS A 243 -5.30 1.00 3.75
CA HIS A 243 -5.02 1.41 2.36
C HIS A 243 -6.28 1.88 1.62
N ASN A 244 -6.13 2.70 0.57
CA ASN A 244 -7.24 3.02 -0.34
C ASN A 244 -7.43 1.89 -1.38
N THR A 245 -7.95 0.77 -0.90
CA THR A 245 -7.90 -0.54 -1.56
C THR A 245 -9.25 -1.27 -1.52
N VAL A 246 -9.33 -2.45 -2.12
CA VAL A 246 -10.41 -3.42 -1.94
C VAL A 246 -9.88 -4.63 -1.15
N ILE A 247 -10.53 -4.99 -0.05
CA ILE A 247 -10.27 -6.24 0.68
C ILE A 247 -11.25 -7.30 0.19
N ILE A 248 -10.72 -8.46 -0.19
CA ILE A 248 -11.50 -9.60 -0.69
C ILE A 248 -11.54 -10.70 0.37
N LEU A 249 -12.75 -11.00 0.86
CA LEU A 249 -13.02 -12.12 1.75
C LEU A 249 -13.76 -13.21 1.00
N LYS A 250 -13.19 -14.41 0.94
CA LYS A 250 -13.80 -15.60 0.35
C LYS A 250 -14.25 -16.53 1.49
N ASP A 251 -15.54 -16.83 1.54
CA ASP A 251 -16.17 -17.61 2.61
C ASP A 251 -15.82 -17.10 4.03
N GLY A 252 -15.64 -15.77 4.16
CA GLY A 252 -15.28 -15.09 5.41
C GLY A 252 -13.78 -14.98 5.71
N TRP A 253 -12.91 -15.50 4.84
CA TRP A 253 -11.46 -15.50 5.04
C TRP A 253 -10.74 -14.54 4.09
N ALA A 254 -9.82 -13.75 4.65
CA ALA A 254 -8.91 -12.93 3.85
C ALA A 254 -7.78 -13.78 3.26
N GLY A 255 -7.37 -13.45 2.03
CA GLY A 255 -6.21 -14.03 1.37
C GLY A 255 -5.00 -13.10 1.38
N ARG A 256 -3.82 -13.64 1.06
CA ARG A 256 -2.62 -12.84 0.77
C ARG A 256 -2.84 -12.04 -0.52
N THR A 257 -2.40 -10.79 -0.58
CA THR A 257 -2.42 -10.03 -1.83
C THR A 257 -1.38 -10.59 -2.82
N PRO A 258 -1.62 -10.52 -4.12
CA PRO A 258 -0.60 -10.77 -5.13
C PRO A 258 0.54 -9.72 -5.06
N ASP A 259 1.71 -10.11 -5.57
CA ASP A 259 2.92 -9.28 -5.48
C ASP A 259 2.92 -8.12 -6.48
N PHE A 260 2.32 -8.31 -7.66
CA PHE A 260 2.37 -7.35 -8.76
C PHE A 260 1.01 -7.11 -9.38
N SER A 261 0.75 -5.86 -9.76
CA SER A 261 -0.34 -5.50 -10.65
C SER A 261 0.13 -5.49 -12.10
N GLU A 262 -0.76 -5.91 -13.00
CA GLU A 262 -0.59 -5.88 -14.45
C GLU A 262 -1.28 -4.64 -15.03
N VAL A 263 -0.64 -3.91 -15.94
CA VAL A 263 -1.33 -2.93 -16.80
C VAL A 263 -2.13 -3.67 -17.87
N THR A 264 -3.44 -3.45 -17.90
CA THR A 264 -4.35 -4.06 -18.87
C THR A 264 -4.75 -3.08 -19.96
N ALA A 265 -4.88 -1.79 -19.64
CA ALA A 265 -5.23 -0.75 -20.61
C ALA A 265 -4.70 0.64 -20.21
N GLU A 266 -4.32 1.44 -21.21
CA GLU A 266 -3.89 2.83 -21.04
C GLU A 266 -4.26 3.65 -22.30
N ALA A 267 -4.83 4.84 -22.10
CA ALA A 267 -5.04 5.83 -23.16
C ALA A 267 -5.02 7.25 -22.58
N GLU A 268 -4.49 8.22 -23.32
CA GLU A 268 -4.42 9.59 -22.88
C GLU A 268 -4.72 10.56 -24.03
N SER A 269 -5.51 11.58 -23.73
CA SER A 269 -5.79 12.76 -24.57
C SER A 269 -5.47 14.03 -23.77
N ASP A 270 -5.67 15.20 -24.37
CA ASP A 270 -5.42 16.48 -23.71
C ASP A 270 -6.38 16.74 -22.54
N ARG A 271 -7.57 16.11 -22.55
CA ARG A 271 -8.65 16.34 -21.57
C ARG A 271 -8.93 15.15 -20.66
N THR A 272 -8.64 13.94 -21.11
CA THR A 272 -8.99 12.70 -20.41
C THR A 272 -7.83 11.73 -20.41
N GLY A 273 -7.61 11.04 -19.29
CA GLY A 273 -6.71 9.90 -19.18
C GLY A 273 -7.48 8.66 -18.71
N LEU A 274 -7.13 7.49 -19.24
CA LEU A 274 -7.66 6.19 -18.89
C LEU A 274 -6.50 5.29 -18.51
N PHE A 275 -6.61 4.60 -17.38
CA PHE A 275 -5.65 3.60 -16.96
C PHE A 275 -6.38 2.47 -16.24
N GLU A 276 -6.08 1.23 -16.60
CA GLU A 276 -6.59 0.05 -15.93
C GLU A 276 -5.43 -0.84 -15.49
N SER A 277 -5.49 -1.29 -14.24
CA SER A 277 -4.59 -2.28 -13.69
C SER A 277 -5.33 -3.46 -13.05
N ARG A 278 -4.79 -4.66 -13.25
CA ARG A 278 -5.29 -5.92 -12.71
C ARG A 278 -4.41 -6.42 -11.57
N LEU A 279 -5.02 -6.74 -10.44
CA LEU A 279 -4.43 -7.58 -9.40
C LEU A 279 -5.05 -8.98 -9.50
N ASP A 280 -4.39 -9.86 -10.28
CA ASP A 280 -4.98 -11.14 -10.66
C ASP A 280 -4.92 -12.19 -9.54
N ALA A 281 -5.92 -13.08 -9.52
CA ALA A 281 -6.04 -14.17 -8.56
C ALA A 281 -5.95 -13.73 -7.07
N TYR A 282 -6.37 -12.51 -6.74
CA TYR A 282 -6.47 -12.06 -5.36
C TYR A 282 -7.63 -12.77 -4.65
N ASN A 283 -7.30 -13.77 -3.84
CA ASN A 283 -8.26 -14.58 -3.07
C ASN A 283 -9.41 -15.16 -3.91
N GLY A 284 -9.10 -15.63 -5.12
CA GLY A 284 -10.08 -16.23 -6.06
C GLY A 284 -10.78 -15.22 -6.99
N VAL A 285 -10.31 -13.98 -7.05
CA VAL A 285 -10.90 -12.90 -7.85
C VAL A 285 -9.83 -12.24 -8.72
N ALA A 286 -10.15 -11.95 -9.98
CA ALA A 286 -9.41 -11.01 -10.80
C ALA A 286 -9.95 -9.60 -10.49
N TRP A 287 -9.13 -8.77 -9.85
CA TRP A 287 -9.52 -7.41 -9.49
C TRP A 287 -8.93 -6.41 -10.49
N ASP A 288 -9.79 -5.88 -11.36
CA ASP A 288 -9.45 -4.80 -12.28
C ASP A 288 -9.85 -3.45 -11.65
N ARG A 289 -8.93 -2.47 -11.66
CA ARG A 289 -9.18 -1.10 -11.22
C ARG A 289 -8.98 -0.17 -12.40
N ALA A 290 -10.08 0.39 -12.89
CA ALA A 290 -10.07 1.43 -13.92
C ALA A 290 -10.10 2.83 -13.28
N VAL A 291 -9.15 3.67 -13.65
CA VAL A 291 -9.07 5.09 -13.29
C VAL A 291 -9.37 5.92 -14.54
N ILE A 292 -10.54 6.58 -14.54
CA ILE A 292 -10.98 7.50 -15.59
C ILE A 292 -10.79 8.93 -15.06
N TRP A 293 -9.83 9.63 -15.63
CA TRP A 293 -9.41 10.94 -15.17
C TRP A 293 -9.84 12.03 -16.16
N SER A 294 -10.80 12.85 -15.76
CA SER A 294 -11.09 14.12 -16.45
C SER A 294 -10.14 15.18 -15.91
N LYS A 295 -9.14 15.55 -16.70
CA LYS A 295 -7.98 16.34 -16.27
C LYS A 295 -8.39 17.69 -15.70
N GLY A 296 -7.96 17.98 -14.47
CA GLY A 296 -8.31 19.20 -13.73
C GLY A 296 -9.77 19.24 -13.24
N ARG A 297 -10.53 18.15 -13.39
CA ARG A 297 -11.97 18.11 -13.12
C ARG A 297 -12.34 17.11 -12.04
N HIS A 298 -12.11 15.83 -12.25
CA HIS A 298 -12.48 14.74 -11.35
C HIS A 298 -11.82 13.42 -11.75
N PHE A 299 -11.86 12.43 -10.86
CA PHE A 299 -11.54 11.04 -11.14
C PHE A 299 -12.77 10.18 -10.91
N LEU A 300 -13.01 9.21 -11.79
CA LEU A 300 -13.94 8.11 -11.58
C LEU A 300 -13.11 6.83 -11.47
N VAL A 301 -13.19 6.15 -10.33
CA VAL A 301 -12.52 4.88 -10.08
C VAL A 301 -13.55 3.77 -10.06
N ILE A 302 -13.37 2.75 -10.89
CA ILE A 302 -14.24 1.58 -11.00
C ILE A 302 -13.41 0.35 -10.65
N ASP A 303 -13.85 -0.41 -9.65
CA ASP A 303 -13.29 -1.71 -9.29
C ASP A 303 -14.21 -2.81 -9.84
N ASP A 304 -13.73 -3.62 -10.79
CA ASP A 304 -14.38 -4.83 -11.31
C ASP A 304 -13.78 -6.08 -10.65
N LEU A 305 -14.62 -6.81 -9.93
CA LEU A 305 -14.23 -7.92 -9.07
C LEU A 305 -14.78 -9.23 -9.64
N ARG A 306 -14.10 -9.76 -10.66
CA ARG A 306 -14.54 -10.95 -11.38
C ARG A 306 -14.11 -12.23 -10.67
N ALA A 307 -15.07 -13.06 -10.27
CA ALA A 307 -14.80 -14.33 -9.62
C ALA A 307 -14.12 -15.32 -10.59
N LEU A 308 -12.93 -15.81 -10.20
CA LEU A 308 -12.24 -16.92 -10.86
C LEU A 308 -12.68 -18.27 -10.30
N GLU A 309 -13.21 -18.26 -9.08
CA GLU A 309 -13.76 -19.43 -8.39
C GLU A 309 -15.17 -19.11 -7.88
N ALA A 310 -16.08 -20.09 -7.98
CA ALA A 310 -17.42 -19.93 -7.42
C ALA A 310 -17.36 -19.97 -5.88
N SER A 311 -17.87 -18.94 -5.21
CA SER A 311 -17.84 -18.83 -3.74
C SER A 311 -18.81 -17.77 -3.24
N ARG A 312 -18.93 -17.67 -1.91
CA ARG A 312 -19.50 -16.51 -1.25
C ARG A 312 -18.41 -15.48 -0.97
N TYR A 313 -18.50 -14.33 -1.62
CA TYR A 313 -17.56 -13.23 -1.44
C TYR A 313 -18.15 -12.13 -0.58
N SER A 314 -17.34 -11.54 0.29
CA SER A 314 -17.58 -10.24 0.88
C SER A 314 -16.44 -9.30 0.49
N PHE A 315 -16.79 -8.12 0.02
CA PHE A 315 -15.82 -7.13 -0.41
C PHE A 315 -15.91 -5.88 0.47
N GLN A 316 -14.75 -5.28 0.76
CA GLN A 316 -14.66 -3.98 1.42
C GLN A 316 -13.82 -3.03 0.58
N CYS A 317 -14.44 -2.02 -0.02
CA CYS A 317 -13.72 -0.91 -0.66
C CYS A 317 -13.52 0.21 0.37
N LEU A 318 -12.28 0.70 0.47
CA LEU A 318 -11.82 1.59 1.53
C LEU A 318 -11.29 2.89 0.95
N TRP A 319 -11.67 4.01 1.57
CA TRP A 319 -11.16 5.34 1.25
C TRP A 319 -10.80 6.08 2.53
N ARG A 320 -9.60 6.64 2.61
CA ARG A 320 -9.09 7.39 3.77
C ARG A 320 -8.87 8.83 3.39
N ALA A 321 -9.53 9.74 4.10
CA ALA A 321 -9.44 11.17 3.83
C ALA A 321 -9.00 11.95 5.08
N LEU A 322 -8.20 13.00 4.86
CA LEU A 322 -7.84 13.98 5.88
C LEU A 322 -8.84 15.12 5.92
N GLY A 323 -9.08 15.66 7.11
CA GLY A 323 -10.02 16.73 7.39
C GLY A 323 -11.27 16.27 8.12
N ARG A 324 -12.18 17.22 8.32
CA ARG A 324 -13.46 16.97 8.97
C ARG A 324 -14.40 16.33 7.97
N THR A 325 -14.73 15.06 8.18
CA THR A 325 -15.54 14.31 7.22
C THR A 325 -17.03 14.28 7.55
N ARG A 326 -17.89 14.24 6.53
CA ARG A 326 -19.34 14.03 6.66
C ARG A 326 -19.85 13.07 5.59
N LEU A 327 -20.76 12.16 5.96
CA LEU A 327 -21.46 11.29 5.00
C LEU A 327 -22.94 11.70 4.94
N GLU A 328 -23.40 12.09 3.75
CA GLU A 328 -24.79 12.43 3.46
C GLU A 328 -25.28 11.58 2.29
N GLY A 329 -26.12 10.58 2.57
CA GLY A 329 -26.53 9.60 1.57
C GLY A 329 -25.31 8.89 0.98
N ARG A 330 -25.09 9.08 -0.33
CA ARG A 330 -23.95 8.52 -1.09
C ARG A 330 -22.79 9.52 -1.29
N ARG A 331 -22.86 10.71 -0.69
CA ARG A 331 -21.80 11.73 -0.79
C ARG A 331 -21.01 11.77 0.52
N TRP A 332 -19.73 11.44 0.44
CA TRP A 332 -18.77 11.61 1.52
C TRP A 332 -17.91 12.83 1.24
N THR A 333 -17.85 13.78 2.18
CA THR A 333 -17.03 14.98 2.05
C THR A 333 -15.97 15.04 3.12
N SER A 334 -14.86 15.71 2.82
CA SER A 334 -13.84 16.09 3.80
C SER A 334 -13.38 17.54 3.58
N GLU A 335 -13.50 18.35 4.63
CA GLU A 335 -13.13 19.77 4.63
C GLU A 335 -11.87 20.01 5.45
N LYS A 336 -10.90 20.72 4.86
CA LYS A 336 -9.67 21.16 5.52
C LYS A 336 -9.10 22.38 4.80
N ASP A 337 -8.64 23.37 5.56
CA ASP A 337 -7.91 24.55 5.06
C ASP A 337 -8.60 25.28 3.88
N GLY A 338 -9.92 25.46 3.93
CA GLY A 338 -10.69 26.16 2.89
C GLY A 338 -10.94 25.36 1.61
N SER A 339 -10.58 24.07 1.57
CA SER A 339 -10.87 23.17 0.45
C SER A 339 -11.75 22.00 0.90
N ARG A 340 -12.64 21.56 0.01
CA ARG A 340 -13.58 20.45 0.21
C ARG A 340 -13.32 19.36 -0.81
N PHE A 341 -13.12 18.14 -0.30
CA PHE A 341 -12.96 16.92 -1.08
C PHE A 341 -14.32 16.24 -1.05
N SER A 342 -14.81 15.80 -2.20
CA SER A 342 -16.08 15.11 -2.31
C SER A 342 -15.85 13.78 -3.02
N LEU A 343 -16.37 12.71 -2.45
CA LEU A 343 -16.44 11.38 -3.03
C LEU A 343 -17.92 10.99 -3.13
N LEU A 344 -18.37 10.70 -4.35
CA LEU A 344 -19.70 10.23 -4.67
C LEU A 344 -19.63 8.72 -4.90
N VAL A 345 -20.33 7.96 -4.06
CA VAL A 345 -20.48 6.52 -4.19
C VAL A 345 -21.51 6.21 -5.27
N ALA A 346 -21.10 5.54 -6.33
CA ALA A 346 -21.93 5.17 -7.48
C ALA A 346 -22.13 3.65 -7.59
N SER A 347 -22.16 2.96 -6.44
CA SER A 347 -22.40 1.53 -6.32
C SER A 347 -23.43 1.23 -5.22
N ASP A 348 -24.01 0.03 -5.23
CA ASP A 348 -25.06 -0.40 -4.29
C ASP A 348 -24.52 -0.92 -2.95
N ALA A 349 -23.35 -0.42 -2.54
CA ALA A 349 -22.66 -0.89 -1.35
C ALA A 349 -23.23 -0.25 -0.07
N ALA A 350 -23.23 -1.01 1.02
CA ALA A 350 -23.52 -0.48 2.35
C ALA A 350 -22.35 0.40 2.82
N LEU A 351 -22.64 1.56 3.41
CA LEU A 351 -21.64 2.56 3.79
C LEU A 351 -21.49 2.65 5.30
N SER A 352 -20.25 2.75 5.76
CA SER A 352 -19.93 3.06 7.16
C SER A 352 -18.69 3.93 7.26
N LEU A 353 -18.57 4.67 8.37
CA LEU A 353 -17.36 5.43 8.69
C LEU A 353 -16.62 4.71 9.82
N ARG A 354 -15.29 4.68 9.74
CA ARG A 354 -14.40 4.17 10.78
C ARG A 354 -13.32 5.17 11.11
N GLU A 355 -12.81 5.10 12.34
CA GLU A 355 -11.57 5.77 12.69
C GLU A 355 -10.46 5.35 11.73
N SER A 356 -9.56 6.28 11.44
CA SER A 356 -8.41 5.99 10.60
C SER A 356 -7.16 5.95 11.48
N ALA A 357 -6.27 4.99 11.21
CA ALA A 357 -5.03 4.88 11.97
C ALA A 357 -4.21 6.18 11.93
N GLY A 358 -3.46 6.42 13.00
CA GLY A 358 -2.48 7.50 13.05
C GLY A 358 -1.30 7.24 12.10
N THR A 359 -0.31 8.12 12.13
CA THR A 359 0.83 8.07 11.20
C THR A 359 1.90 7.05 11.53
N SER A 360 1.85 6.39 12.69
CA SER A 360 2.82 5.37 13.09
C SER A 360 2.21 4.30 13.99
N LEU A 361 2.84 3.12 14.06
CA LEU A 361 2.41 1.96 14.88
C LEU A 361 2.03 2.30 16.33
N ASN A 362 2.66 3.32 16.92
CA ASN A 362 2.42 3.73 18.31
C ASN A 362 1.57 5.01 18.45
N SER A 363 1.15 5.60 17.34
CA SER A 363 0.30 6.79 17.34
C SER A 363 -1.16 6.40 17.61
N PRO A 364 -1.90 7.17 18.44
CA PRO A 364 -3.34 6.98 18.52
C PRO A 364 -3.97 7.22 17.13
N PRO A 365 -5.15 6.64 16.86
CA PRO A 365 -5.95 7.00 15.68
C PRO A 365 -6.13 8.51 15.58
N PHE A 366 -6.27 9.01 14.36
CA PHE A 366 -6.55 10.43 14.17
C PHE A 366 -7.84 10.83 14.89
N PRO A 367 -7.86 12.01 15.55
CA PRO A 367 -9.07 12.56 16.13
C PRO A 367 -10.21 12.61 15.12
N LEU A 368 -11.44 12.66 15.65
CA LEU A 368 -12.62 12.64 14.79
C LEU A 368 -12.64 13.77 13.74
N HIS A 369 -11.98 14.85 14.11
CA HIS A 369 -11.55 16.02 13.39
C HIS A 369 -10.81 15.97 12.06
N GLU A 370 -9.90 14.99 12.02
CA GLU A 370 -8.65 15.12 11.31
C GLU A 370 -8.51 14.08 10.22
N ALA A 371 -9.10 12.89 10.41
CA ALA A 371 -9.22 11.88 9.38
C ALA A 371 -10.34 10.87 9.66
N ARG A 372 -10.89 10.30 8.60
CA ARG A 372 -11.77 9.12 8.65
C ARG A 372 -11.52 8.18 7.48
N ALA A 373 -11.90 6.91 7.69
CA ALA A 373 -12.07 5.95 6.61
C ALA A 373 -13.56 5.80 6.28
N LEU A 374 -13.90 5.86 4.99
CA LEU A 374 -15.16 5.38 4.45
C LEU A 374 -14.98 3.90 4.05
N VAL A 375 -15.88 3.06 4.51
CA VAL A 375 -15.93 1.64 4.18
C VAL A 375 -17.21 1.34 3.41
N GLN A 376 -17.04 0.82 2.20
CA GLN A 376 -18.13 0.30 1.36
C GLN A 376 -18.12 -1.21 1.45
N SER A 377 -19.22 -1.82 1.86
CA SER A 377 -19.33 -3.28 2.03
C SER A 377 -20.39 -3.87 1.11
N SER A 378 -20.05 -4.95 0.43
CA SER A 378 -21.00 -5.75 -0.34
C SER A 378 -20.72 -7.24 -0.14
N ALA A 379 -21.74 -8.07 -0.31
CA ALA A 379 -21.62 -9.52 -0.22
C ALA A 379 -22.42 -10.18 -1.33
N HIS A 380 -21.82 -11.17 -1.99
CA HIS A 380 -22.34 -11.79 -3.20
C HIS A 380 -22.01 -13.28 -3.22
N ASP A 381 -22.96 -14.10 -3.67
CA ASP A 381 -22.66 -15.45 -4.15
C ASP A 381 -22.35 -15.33 -5.64
N LEU A 382 -21.09 -15.53 -6.02
CA LEU A 382 -20.64 -15.37 -7.40
C LEU A 382 -20.28 -16.72 -8.01
N ALA A 383 -20.76 -16.97 -9.22
CA ALA A 383 -20.25 -18.02 -10.09
C ALA A 383 -18.99 -17.55 -10.82
N VAL A 384 -18.21 -18.49 -11.36
CA VAL A 384 -17.04 -18.19 -12.19
C VAL A 384 -17.44 -17.27 -13.35
N GLY A 385 -16.70 -16.17 -13.51
CA GLY A 385 -16.92 -15.16 -14.56
C GLY A 385 -17.93 -14.07 -14.21
N GLN A 386 -18.65 -14.18 -13.09
CA GLN A 386 -19.50 -13.09 -12.60
C GLN A 386 -18.69 -12.07 -11.81
N SER A 387 -19.13 -10.81 -11.87
CA SER A 387 -18.48 -9.69 -11.18
C SER A 387 -19.37 -8.96 -10.18
N ALA A 388 -18.74 -8.47 -9.12
CA ALA A 388 -19.23 -7.36 -8.31
C ALA A 388 -18.48 -6.08 -8.68
N HIS A 389 -19.08 -4.91 -8.42
CA HIS A 389 -18.48 -3.63 -8.83
C HIS A 389 -18.56 -2.59 -7.70
N PHE A 390 -17.48 -1.84 -7.50
CA PHE A 390 -17.52 -0.54 -6.83
C PHE A 390 -17.23 0.56 -7.84
N ALA A 391 -17.86 1.72 -7.67
CA ALA A 391 -17.57 2.90 -8.47
C ALA A 391 -17.63 4.14 -7.59
N ASN A 392 -16.59 4.96 -7.67
CA ASN A 392 -16.43 6.15 -6.82
C ASN A 392 -15.92 7.30 -7.67
N LEU A 393 -16.68 8.39 -7.72
CA LEU A 393 -16.24 9.64 -8.35
C LEU A 393 -15.75 10.59 -7.29
N PHE A 394 -14.55 11.16 -7.44
CA PHE A 394 -14.07 12.19 -6.52
C PHE A 394 -13.45 13.41 -7.20
N TYR A 395 -13.55 14.54 -6.49
CA TYR A 395 -13.07 15.85 -6.93
C TYR A 395 -12.83 16.77 -5.73
N THR A 396 -12.17 17.91 -5.97
CA THR A 396 -12.02 18.97 -4.98
C THR A 396 -12.56 20.31 -5.46
N GLU A 397 -12.95 21.15 -4.51
CA GLU A 397 -13.41 22.53 -4.72
C GLU A 397 -13.03 23.40 -3.53
N TRP A 398 -12.85 24.70 -3.78
CA TRP A 398 -12.69 25.68 -2.70
C TRP A 398 -14.01 25.88 -1.98
N THR A 399 -14.00 25.94 -0.65
CA THR A 399 -15.24 26.08 0.15
C THR A 399 -15.95 27.41 -0.04
N GLU A 400 -15.21 28.45 -0.47
CA GLU A 400 -15.74 29.78 -0.76
C GLU A 400 -16.37 29.87 -2.17
N ALA A 401 -16.04 28.93 -3.06
CA ALA A 401 -16.63 28.87 -4.39
C ALA A 401 -18.06 28.33 -4.34
N ALA A 402 -18.86 28.70 -5.35
CA ALA A 402 -20.16 28.08 -5.54
C ALA A 402 -19.99 26.55 -5.73
N PRO A 403 -20.81 25.71 -5.06
CA PRO A 403 -20.70 24.27 -5.19
C PRO A 403 -20.81 23.85 -6.66
N ARG A 404 -19.86 23.04 -7.11
CA ARG A 404 -19.87 22.52 -8.48
C ARG A 404 -20.93 21.41 -8.58
N PRO A 405 -21.90 21.50 -9.52
CA PRO A 405 -22.93 20.48 -9.68
C PRO A 405 -22.30 19.26 -10.37
N VAL A 406 -21.82 18.32 -9.55
CA VAL A 406 -21.28 17.04 -9.99
C VAL A 406 -22.26 15.93 -9.59
N GLU A 407 -22.67 15.15 -10.57
CA GLU A 407 -23.56 14.00 -10.40
C GLU A 407 -22.93 12.77 -11.04
N VAL A 408 -23.16 11.61 -10.45
CA VAL A 408 -22.82 10.32 -11.02
C VAL A 408 -23.94 9.34 -10.74
N ALA A 409 -24.33 8.57 -11.75
CA ALA A 409 -25.33 7.51 -11.62
C ALA A 409 -24.96 6.32 -12.50
N ARG A 410 -25.27 5.11 -12.03
CA ARG A 410 -25.02 3.88 -12.78
C ARG A 410 -26.15 3.67 -13.80
N ALA A 411 -25.84 3.24 -15.02
CA ALA A 411 -26.83 3.05 -16.08
C ALA A 411 -27.94 2.02 -15.74
N GLY A 412 -27.68 1.15 -14.76
CA GLY A 412 -28.64 0.20 -14.22
C GLY A 412 -27.97 -0.81 -13.29
N ALA A 413 -28.77 -1.65 -12.64
CA ALA A 413 -28.25 -2.72 -11.78
C ALA A 413 -27.35 -3.67 -12.60
N GLY A 414 -26.12 -3.87 -12.13
CA GLY A 414 -25.13 -4.72 -12.81
C GLY A 414 -24.49 -4.10 -14.06
N ALA A 415 -24.86 -2.87 -14.45
CA ALA A 415 -24.32 -2.24 -15.65
C ALA A 415 -22.84 -1.85 -15.48
N THR A 416 -22.07 -1.84 -16.55
CA THR A 416 -20.64 -1.44 -16.55
C THR A 416 -20.43 -0.01 -17.06
N THR A 417 -21.50 0.78 -17.12
CA THR A 417 -21.51 2.18 -17.55
C THR A 417 -22.05 3.09 -16.45
N TRP A 418 -21.40 4.23 -16.26
CA TRP A 418 -21.78 5.31 -15.38
C TRP A 418 -21.92 6.61 -16.16
N PHE A 419 -22.96 7.36 -15.85
CA PHE A 419 -23.16 8.70 -16.38
C PHE A 419 -22.63 9.72 -15.38
N VAL A 420 -21.79 10.63 -15.87
CA VAL A 420 -21.18 11.69 -15.07
C VAL A 420 -21.63 13.03 -15.63
N ARG A 421 -22.23 13.88 -14.79
CA ARG A 421 -22.43 15.30 -15.11
C ARG A 421 -21.43 16.13 -14.34
N ASP A 422 -20.80 17.06 -15.04
CA ASP A 422 -19.91 18.04 -14.47
C ASP A 422 -20.12 19.40 -15.14
N GLY A 423 -20.90 20.27 -14.48
CA GLY A 423 -21.40 21.49 -15.14
C GLY A 423 -22.39 21.12 -16.24
N ASP A 424 -22.18 21.65 -17.45
CA ASP A 424 -23.07 21.43 -18.60
C ASP A 424 -22.72 20.18 -19.42
N GLU A 425 -21.55 19.57 -19.18
CA GLU A 425 -21.11 18.37 -19.90
C GLU A 425 -21.61 17.11 -19.19
N VAL A 426 -22.13 16.17 -19.98
CA VAL A 426 -22.49 14.82 -19.52
C VAL A 426 -21.66 13.81 -20.31
N ALA A 427 -21.06 12.87 -19.61
CA ALA A 427 -20.26 11.79 -20.18
C ALA A 427 -20.84 10.42 -19.80
N ALA A 428 -20.72 9.46 -20.71
CA ALA A 428 -20.79 8.04 -20.39
C ALA A 428 -19.37 7.51 -20.20
N ALA A 429 -19.08 6.98 -19.02
CA ALA A 429 -17.77 6.46 -18.66
C ALA A 429 -17.93 5.05 -18.07
N GLY A 430 -17.05 4.13 -18.41
CA GLY A 430 -17.24 2.75 -17.98
C GLY A 430 -16.17 1.79 -18.42
N ILE A 431 -16.44 0.53 -18.15
CA ILE A 431 -15.64 -0.63 -18.53
C ILE A 431 -16.47 -1.57 -19.40
N HIS A 432 -15.82 -2.46 -20.12
CA HIS A 432 -16.48 -3.43 -21.01
C HIS A 432 -17.45 -2.77 -21.99
N ALA A 433 -18.69 -3.25 -22.03
CA ALA A 433 -19.71 -2.77 -22.94
C ALA A 433 -20.36 -1.47 -22.42
N CYS A 434 -20.51 -0.47 -23.30
CA CYS A 434 -21.36 0.70 -23.02
C CYS A 434 -22.84 0.29 -23.01
N GLN A 435 -23.55 0.71 -21.97
CA GLN A 435 -24.94 0.37 -21.70
C GLN A 435 -25.73 1.62 -21.33
N GLY A 436 -27.02 1.65 -21.69
CA GLY A 436 -27.93 2.74 -21.32
C GLY A 436 -27.89 3.97 -22.23
N VAL A 437 -27.19 3.92 -23.37
CA VAL A 437 -27.24 4.98 -24.40
C VAL A 437 -27.68 4.39 -25.73
N ASP A 438 -28.87 4.76 -26.18
CA ASP A 438 -29.43 4.26 -27.44
C ASP A 438 -28.56 4.64 -28.65
N GLY A 439 -28.29 3.66 -29.52
CA GLY A 439 -27.52 3.88 -30.75
C GLY A 439 -26.00 4.00 -30.55
N VAL A 440 -25.51 3.78 -29.33
CA VAL A 440 -24.09 3.69 -29.01
C VAL A 440 -23.73 2.24 -28.71
N GLY A 441 -22.72 1.73 -29.39
CA GLY A 441 -22.06 0.46 -29.05
C GLY A 441 -20.59 0.75 -28.80
N ILE A 442 -20.09 0.46 -27.61
CA ILE A 442 -18.67 0.49 -27.30
C ILE A 442 -18.39 -0.79 -26.54
N ASP A 443 -17.30 -1.47 -26.87
CA ASP A 443 -16.73 -2.56 -26.09
C ASP A 443 -15.22 -2.31 -25.99
N ALA A 444 -14.75 -1.98 -24.79
CA ALA A 444 -13.36 -1.63 -24.49
C ALA A 444 -13.02 -2.07 -23.06
N ASP A 445 -11.75 -2.14 -22.69
CA ASP A 445 -11.39 -2.36 -21.28
C ASP A 445 -11.87 -1.18 -20.43
N VAL A 446 -11.61 0.04 -20.90
CA VAL A 446 -12.14 1.27 -20.30
C VAL A 446 -12.45 2.32 -21.38
N PHE A 447 -13.53 3.09 -21.18
CA PHE A 447 -13.94 4.14 -22.11
C PHE A 447 -14.49 5.39 -21.42
N HIS A 448 -14.42 6.51 -22.14
CA HIS A 448 -15.03 7.78 -21.79
C HIS A 448 -15.58 8.47 -23.05
N LEU A 449 -16.89 8.63 -23.11
CA LEU A 449 -17.64 9.22 -24.22
C LEU A 449 -18.34 10.51 -23.76
N THR A 450 -18.04 11.62 -24.41
CA THR A 450 -18.87 12.84 -24.37
C THR A 450 -19.60 13.00 -25.71
N ALA A 451 -20.44 14.03 -25.82
CA ALA A 451 -21.09 14.34 -27.09
C ALA A 451 -20.11 14.65 -28.23
N GLY A 452 -18.90 15.14 -27.92
CA GLY A 452 -17.89 15.56 -28.90
C GLY A 452 -16.68 14.64 -29.02
N HIS A 453 -16.49 13.70 -28.10
CA HIS A 453 -15.22 12.99 -27.99
C HIS A 453 -15.39 11.57 -27.44
N LEU A 454 -14.66 10.61 -28.02
CA LEU A 454 -14.53 9.25 -27.48
C LEU A 454 -13.05 8.96 -27.21
N LEU A 455 -12.74 8.63 -25.97
CA LEU A 455 -11.47 7.99 -25.60
C LEU A 455 -11.78 6.56 -25.14
N ALA A 456 -11.08 5.57 -25.68
CA ALA A 456 -11.20 4.17 -25.29
C ALA A 456 -9.82 3.51 -25.25
N ALA A 457 -9.57 2.68 -24.25
CA ALA A 457 -8.36 1.87 -24.15
C ALA A 457 -8.75 0.39 -24.21
N GLY A 458 -7.95 -0.42 -24.92
CA GLY A 458 -8.29 -1.83 -25.13
C GLY A 458 -9.59 -2.02 -25.93
N LEU A 459 -9.85 -1.12 -26.89
CA LEU A 459 -11.03 -1.15 -27.74
C LEU A 459 -11.12 -2.47 -28.52
N ARG A 460 -12.29 -3.09 -28.48
CA ARG A 460 -12.68 -4.26 -29.27
C ARG A 460 -13.69 -3.89 -30.34
N SER A 461 -14.68 -3.06 -30.01
CA SER A 461 -15.63 -2.53 -30.99
C SER A 461 -16.19 -1.16 -30.61
N PHE A 462 -16.54 -0.38 -31.63
CA PHE A 462 -17.22 0.89 -31.52
C PHE A 462 -18.25 1.01 -32.65
N SER A 463 -19.43 1.52 -32.33
CA SER A 463 -20.45 1.90 -33.29
C SER A 463 -21.23 3.10 -32.77
N LEU A 464 -21.36 4.12 -33.61
CA LEU A 464 -22.19 5.28 -33.39
C LEU A 464 -22.79 5.60 -34.77
N GLY A 465 -24.09 5.34 -34.96
CA GLY A 465 -24.77 5.26 -36.27
C GLY A 465 -23.90 4.70 -37.40
N GLU A 466 -23.47 5.53 -38.38
CA GLU A 466 -22.66 5.03 -39.52
C GLU A 466 -21.16 4.88 -39.20
N MET A 467 -20.66 5.48 -38.11
CA MET A 467 -19.30 5.23 -37.65
C MET A 467 -19.27 3.85 -37.01
N SER A 468 -18.38 2.98 -37.49
CA SER A 468 -18.13 1.70 -36.84
C SER A 468 -16.66 1.31 -36.94
N LEU A 469 -16.14 0.68 -35.89
CA LEU A 469 -14.80 0.15 -35.83
C LEU A 469 -14.84 -1.18 -35.08
N THR A 470 -14.03 -2.14 -35.51
CA THR A 470 -13.75 -3.37 -34.78
C THR A 470 -12.26 -3.60 -34.78
N ALA A 471 -11.69 -3.91 -33.63
CA ALA A 471 -10.27 -4.15 -33.47
C ALA A 471 -10.03 -5.59 -33.04
N THR A 472 -8.92 -6.15 -33.51
CA THR A 472 -8.33 -7.38 -32.97
C THR A 472 -6.99 -7.00 -32.34
N GLY A 473 -6.77 -7.44 -31.11
CA GLY A 473 -5.68 -6.94 -30.26
C GLY A 473 -6.09 -5.69 -29.47
N ALA A 474 -5.24 -5.26 -28.54
CA ALA A 474 -5.47 -4.08 -27.71
C ALA A 474 -5.20 -2.80 -28.52
N VAL A 475 -6.24 -2.00 -28.75
CA VAL A 475 -6.14 -0.71 -29.46
C VAL A 475 -6.70 0.39 -28.57
N SER A 476 -5.93 1.44 -28.35
CA SER A 476 -6.43 2.68 -27.76
C SER A 476 -6.87 3.63 -28.87
N LEU A 477 -8.05 4.23 -28.72
CA LEU A 477 -8.69 5.15 -29.67
C LEU A 477 -8.98 6.47 -28.98
N ASP A 478 -8.50 7.55 -29.60
CA ASP A 478 -8.80 8.94 -29.24
C ASP A 478 -9.46 9.61 -30.45
N LEU A 479 -10.77 9.82 -30.39
CA LEU A 479 -11.61 10.23 -31.52
C LEU A 479 -12.34 11.53 -31.21
N ASP A 480 -12.04 12.57 -31.99
CA ASP A 480 -12.86 13.77 -32.09
C ASP A 480 -14.04 13.49 -33.04
N LEU A 481 -15.25 13.46 -32.48
CA LEU A 481 -16.46 13.10 -33.23
C LEU A 481 -16.83 14.17 -34.26
N ALA A 482 -16.57 15.45 -33.98
CA ALA A 482 -16.94 16.57 -34.83
C ALA A 482 -16.09 16.65 -36.11
N THR A 483 -14.81 16.28 -36.02
CA THR A 483 -13.86 16.29 -37.14
C THR A 483 -13.65 14.92 -37.76
N GLY A 484 -13.99 13.85 -37.05
CA GLY A 484 -13.67 12.47 -37.44
C GLY A 484 -12.18 12.13 -37.31
N THR A 485 -11.38 12.99 -36.66
CA THR A 485 -9.94 12.75 -36.47
C THR A 485 -9.76 11.72 -35.36
N ALA A 486 -9.10 10.60 -35.68
CA ALA A 486 -8.78 9.54 -34.75
C ALA A 486 -7.27 9.34 -34.61
N ARG A 487 -6.78 9.31 -33.37
CA ARG A 487 -5.46 8.80 -33.01
C ARG A 487 -5.62 7.40 -32.44
N LEU A 488 -4.79 6.49 -32.91
CA LEU A 488 -4.74 5.09 -32.51
C LEU A 488 -3.38 4.81 -31.88
N ARG A 489 -3.36 4.03 -30.80
CA ARG A 489 -2.13 3.50 -30.20
C ARG A 489 -2.28 2.00 -29.99
N CYS A 490 -1.25 1.24 -30.34
CA CYS A 490 -1.18 -0.20 -30.14
C CYS A 490 0.17 -0.57 -29.51
N ASP A 491 0.18 -1.46 -28.51
CA ASP A 491 1.43 -1.95 -27.92
C ASP A 491 2.00 -3.17 -28.68
N GLY A 492 1.19 -3.76 -29.57
CA GLY A 492 1.55 -4.87 -30.44
C GLY A 492 0.78 -4.84 -31.76
N PRO A 493 0.96 -5.86 -32.62
CA PRO A 493 0.22 -5.96 -33.88
C PRO A 493 -1.29 -6.02 -33.63
N ALA A 494 -2.04 -5.16 -34.32
CA ALA A 494 -3.50 -5.12 -34.23
C ALA A 494 -4.10 -5.01 -35.64
N THR A 495 -5.35 -5.46 -35.81
CA THR A 495 -6.10 -5.21 -37.06
C THR A 495 -7.35 -4.43 -36.75
N LEU A 496 -7.55 -3.31 -37.44
CA LEU A 496 -8.75 -2.50 -37.38
C LEU A 496 -9.62 -2.75 -38.62
N THR A 497 -10.91 -2.93 -38.42
CA THR A 497 -11.92 -3.07 -39.47
C THR A 497 -12.96 -1.96 -39.33
N GLY A 498 -13.34 -1.30 -40.42
CA GLY A 498 -14.29 -0.19 -40.41
C GLY A 498 -14.97 0.03 -41.76
N PRO A 499 -15.91 0.99 -41.86
CA PRO A 499 -16.66 1.26 -43.09
C PRO A 499 -15.77 1.98 -44.14
N GLY A 500 -15.94 1.63 -45.42
CA GLY A 500 -15.29 2.31 -46.56
C GLY A 500 -14.46 1.42 -47.50
N ALA A 501 -13.73 2.05 -48.43
CA ALA A 501 -13.02 1.39 -49.55
C ALA A 501 -11.76 0.59 -49.16
N ALA A 502 -11.25 0.78 -47.94
CA ALA A 502 -10.16 -0.02 -47.35
C ALA A 502 -10.62 -0.54 -45.98
N PRO A 503 -11.52 -1.53 -45.95
CA PRO A 503 -12.27 -1.90 -44.75
C PRO A 503 -11.41 -2.57 -43.68
N ARG A 504 -10.17 -2.95 -43.99
CA ARG A 504 -9.21 -3.57 -43.07
C ARG A 504 -7.89 -2.81 -43.09
N ARG A 505 -7.35 -2.53 -41.92
CA ARG A 505 -6.03 -1.89 -41.72
C ARG A 505 -5.25 -2.65 -40.66
N ASP A 506 -4.08 -3.14 -41.03
CA ASP A 506 -3.14 -3.73 -40.08
C ASP A 506 -2.31 -2.59 -39.44
N LEU A 507 -2.20 -2.61 -38.11
CA LEU A 507 -1.50 -1.62 -37.30
C LEU A 507 -0.25 -2.27 -36.68
N ALA A 508 0.89 -1.60 -36.79
CA ALA A 508 2.09 -1.95 -36.05
C ALA A 508 2.03 -1.33 -34.64
N ALA A 509 2.90 -1.78 -33.74
CA ALA A 509 3.09 -1.13 -32.45
C ALA A 509 3.49 0.35 -32.63
N GLY A 510 2.96 1.22 -31.77
CA GLY A 510 3.13 2.66 -31.83
C GLY A 510 1.84 3.41 -32.18
N GLU A 511 1.99 4.64 -32.64
CA GLU A 511 0.88 5.53 -32.95
C GLU A 511 0.51 5.51 -34.44
N SER A 512 -0.76 5.72 -34.73
CA SER A 512 -1.29 5.84 -36.09
C SER A 512 -2.47 6.80 -36.14
N ALA A 513 -2.59 7.54 -37.24
CA ALA A 513 -3.74 8.40 -37.49
C ALA A 513 -4.75 7.73 -38.44
N LEU A 514 -6.02 7.97 -38.18
CA LEU A 514 -7.15 7.57 -39.01
C LEU A 514 -8.12 8.76 -39.14
N ALA A 515 -8.73 8.91 -40.32
CA ALA A 515 -9.83 9.85 -40.53
C ALA A 515 -11.11 9.06 -40.77
N LEU A 516 -12.11 9.28 -39.93
CA LEU A 516 -13.48 8.81 -40.12
C LEU A 516 -14.33 9.94 -40.72
N ALA A 517 -15.50 9.60 -41.25
CA ALA A 517 -16.46 10.60 -41.68
C ALA A 517 -16.89 11.45 -40.46
N PRO A 518 -16.83 12.78 -40.51
CA PRO A 518 -17.26 13.63 -39.39
C PRO A 518 -18.70 13.35 -38.93
N TRP A 519 -18.94 13.37 -37.62
CA TRP A 519 -20.28 13.24 -37.07
C TRP A 519 -21.06 14.55 -37.24
N PRO A 520 -22.27 14.55 -37.83
CA PRO A 520 -23.01 15.79 -38.05
C PRO A 520 -23.31 16.52 -36.74
N ALA A 521 -23.18 17.85 -36.71
CA ALA A 521 -23.43 18.66 -35.51
C ALA A 521 -24.83 18.43 -34.89
N ALA A 522 -25.85 18.20 -35.73
CA ALA A 522 -27.18 17.85 -35.25
C ALA A 522 -27.22 16.49 -34.51
N ALA A 523 -26.41 15.53 -34.95
CA ALA A 523 -26.28 14.22 -34.33
C ALA A 523 -25.41 14.27 -33.05
N THR A 524 -24.40 15.14 -33.00
CA THR A 524 -23.64 15.46 -31.77
C THR A 524 -24.58 16.05 -30.70
N ALA A 525 -25.45 16.99 -31.07
CA ALA A 525 -26.45 17.56 -30.17
C ALA A 525 -27.48 16.51 -29.70
N ALA A 526 -27.90 15.60 -30.58
CA ALA A 526 -28.76 14.49 -30.22
C ALA A 526 -28.10 13.54 -29.21
N LEU A 527 -26.80 13.24 -29.39
CA LEU A 527 -26.03 12.44 -28.42
C LEU A 527 -25.94 13.13 -27.06
N ALA A 528 -25.70 14.44 -27.02
CA ALA A 528 -25.72 15.20 -25.76
C ALA A 528 -27.07 15.09 -25.03
N GLY A 529 -28.17 15.17 -25.79
CA GLY A 529 -29.53 14.96 -25.27
C GLY A 529 -29.76 13.53 -24.77
N ALA A 530 -29.27 12.52 -25.49
CA ALA A 530 -29.36 11.12 -25.10
C ALA A 530 -28.59 10.83 -23.80
N LEU A 531 -27.36 11.32 -23.68
CA LEU A 531 -26.54 11.21 -22.46
C LEU A 531 -27.23 11.90 -21.27
N SER A 532 -27.76 13.11 -21.48
CA SER A 532 -28.47 13.86 -20.43
C SER A 532 -29.72 13.14 -19.95
N LYS A 533 -30.50 12.56 -20.87
CA LYS A 533 -31.67 11.76 -20.56
C LYS A 533 -31.29 10.49 -19.81
N ALA A 534 -30.26 9.77 -20.28
CA ALA A 534 -29.79 8.55 -19.63
C ALA A 534 -29.35 8.79 -18.18
N LEU A 535 -28.66 9.90 -17.92
CA LEU A 535 -28.36 10.32 -16.54
C LEU A 535 -29.61 10.61 -15.72
N GLN A 536 -30.60 11.33 -16.27
CA GLN A 536 -31.86 11.61 -15.56
C GLN A 536 -32.60 10.32 -15.18
N ASP A 537 -32.69 9.37 -16.12
CA ASP A 537 -33.34 8.09 -15.93
C ASP A 537 -32.59 7.24 -14.87
N ALA A 538 -31.26 7.21 -14.94
CA ALA A 538 -30.40 6.52 -13.96
C ALA A 538 -30.52 7.11 -12.55
N THR A 539 -30.46 8.44 -12.40
CA THR A 539 -30.60 9.12 -11.11
C THR A 539 -31.99 8.90 -10.50
N ALA A 540 -33.05 8.90 -11.32
CA ALA A 540 -34.40 8.61 -10.85
C ALA A 540 -34.53 7.17 -10.33
N ALA A 541 -33.93 6.20 -11.02
CA ALA A 541 -33.90 4.81 -10.59
C ALA A 541 -33.11 4.63 -9.28
N ASP A 542 -31.95 5.27 -9.15
CA ASP A 542 -31.13 5.25 -7.94
C ASP A 542 -31.87 5.83 -6.72
N THR A 543 -32.62 6.92 -6.92
CA THR A 543 -33.42 7.55 -5.87
C THR A 543 -34.57 6.64 -5.41
N ALA A 544 -35.21 5.93 -6.35
CA ALA A 544 -36.26 4.96 -6.04
C ALA A 544 -35.73 3.70 -5.33
N ALA A 545 -34.48 3.32 -5.60
CA ALA A 545 -33.82 2.15 -5.02
C ALA A 545 -33.08 2.45 -3.70
N ALA A 546 -33.14 3.68 -3.18
CA ALA A 546 -32.35 4.14 -2.04
C ALA A 546 -32.31 3.11 -0.89
N PRO A 547 -31.14 2.52 -0.59
CA PRO A 547 -31.04 1.57 0.51
C PRO A 547 -31.34 2.27 1.83
N ALA A 548 -31.88 1.51 2.79
CA ALA A 548 -32.13 2.00 4.14
C ALA A 548 -30.86 2.67 4.68
N ALA A 549 -31.02 3.86 5.26
CA ALA A 549 -29.96 4.54 6.00
C ALA A 549 -29.30 3.54 6.97
N ALA A 550 -27.99 3.70 7.21
CA ALA A 550 -27.28 2.89 8.20
C ALA A 550 -28.09 2.84 9.50
N GLY A 551 -28.71 1.69 9.77
CA GLY A 551 -29.48 1.50 10.99
C GLY A 551 -28.56 1.65 12.19
N SER A 552 -29.09 2.12 13.32
CA SER A 552 -28.38 2.26 14.61
C SER A 552 -27.78 0.96 15.17
N GLY A 553 -27.97 -0.17 14.48
CA GLY A 553 -27.80 -1.51 15.02
C GLY A 553 -29.01 -2.00 15.81
N ASP A 554 -30.08 -1.19 15.94
CA ASP A 554 -31.33 -1.62 16.55
C ASP A 554 -31.97 -2.71 15.68
N GLY A 555 -32.18 -3.89 16.26
CA GLY A 555 -32.67 -5.07 15.54
C GLY A 555 -31.59 -5.99 14.98
N LEU A 556 -30.30 -5.75 15.29
CA LEU A 556 -29.25 -6.74 15.02
C LEU A 556 -29.59 -8.06 15.71
N ARG A 557 -29.98 -9.05 14.91
CA ARG A 557 -30.15 -10.41 15.36
C ARG A 557 -28.77 -10.99 15.63
N GLN A 558 -28.49 -11.30 16.88
CA GLN A 558 -27.31 -12.07 17.24
C GLN A 558 -27.34 -13.43 16.53
N LEU A 559 -26.55 -13.57 15.46
CA LEU A 559 -26.47 -14.79 14.65
C LEU A 559 -25.69 -15.89 15.38
N TRP A 560 -24.67 -15.48 16.11
CA TRP A 560 -23.85 -16.32 16.96
C TRP A 560 -23.37 -15.47 18.15
N ARG A 561 -23.16 -16.12 19.29
CA ARG A 561 -22.48 -15.57 20.45
C ARG A 561 -21.43 -16.58 20.84
N TYR A 562 -20.19 -16.16 20.81
CA TYR A 562 -19.12 -16.98 21.33
C TYR A 562 -19.19 -16.95 22.86
N ALA A 563 -19.55 -18.06 23.48
CA ALA A 563 -19.75 -18.14 24.93
C ALA A 563 -18.45 -18.41 25.71
N ASP A 564 -17.42 -18.94 25.03
CA ASP A 564 -16.17 -19.43 25.63
C ASP A 564 -14.95 -18.60 25.21
N PHE A 565 -15.08 -17.26 25.17
CA PHE A 565 -13.90 -16.41 25.03
C PHE A 565 -13.17 -16.33 26.38
N LYS A 566 -12.44 -17.40 26.72
CA LYS A 566 -11.57 -17.46 27.89
C LYS A 566 -10.33 -16.59 27.61
N VAL A 567 -10.40 -15.30 27.91
CA VAL A 567 -9.21 -14.45 27.90
C VAL A 567 -8.33 -14.86 29.07
N LEU A 568 -7.26 -15.59 28.77
CA LEU A 568 -6.19 -15.80 29.73
C LEU A 568 -5.41 -14.49 29.83
N ALA A 569 -5.47 -13.86 31.00
CA ALA A 569 -4.74 -12.64 31.27
C ALA A 569 -3.38 -12.99 31.91
N PRO A 570 -2.27 -12.37 31.49
CA PRO A 570 -0.98 -12.59 32.13
C PRO A 570 -1.00 -12.09 33.57
N ALA A 571 -0.19 -12.68 34.45
CA ALA A 571 -0.13 -12.28 35.86
C ALA A 571 0.25 -10.80 36.04
N SER A 572 1.01 -10.20 35.10
CA SER A 572 1.36 -8.78 35.09
C SER A 572 0.20 -7.82 34.88
N SER A 573 -0.90 -8.26 34.25
CA SER A 573 -2.06 -7.40 34.04
C SER A 573 -2.96 -7.32 35.28
N LEU A 574 -2.62 -8.03 36.37
CA LEU A 574 -3.37 -8.07 37.61
C LEU A 574 -2.74 -7.14 38.66
N PRO A 575 -3.38 -5.99 38.97
CA PRO A 575 -2.85 -5.05 39.95
C PRO A 575 -2.63 -5.71 41.32
N GLY A 576 -1.46 -5.48 41.91
CA GLY A 576 -1.10 -6.00 43.22
C GLY A 576 -0.46 -7.39 43.22
N THR A 577 -0.30 -8.04 42.05
CA THR A 577 0.51 -9.26 41.93
C THR A 577 1.97 -8.96 42.24
N ARG A 578 2.61 -9.80 43.03
CA ARG A 578 4.02 -9.63 43.44
C ARG A 578 4.81 -10.88 43.10
N LEU A 579 6.00 -10.71 42.55
CA LEU A 579 6.95 -11.78 42.31
C LEU A 579 8.21 -11.50 43.13
N HIS A 580 8.66 -12.47 43.90
CA HIS A 580 9.87 -12.36 44.70
C HIS A 580 10.68 -13.66 44.62
N SER A 581 11.98 -13.56 44.89
CA SER A 581 12.89 -14.71 44.89
C SER A 581 13.51 -14.91 46.27
N THR A 582 13.82 -16.15 46.61
CA THR A 582 14.60 -16.49 47.82
C THR A 582 16.09 -16.20 47.67
N ILE A 583 16.57 -15.96 46.44
CA ILE A 583 17.97 -15.64 46.14
C ILE A 583 18.07 -14.34 45.33
N GLN A 584 19.21 -13.67 45.43
CA GLN A 584 19.45 -12.45 44.67
C GLN A 584 19.93 -12.80 43.26
N PRO A 585 19.40 -12.16 42.21
CA PRO A 585 19.94 -12.31 40.88
C PRO A 585 21.33 -11.68 40.76
N LEU A 586 22.07 -12.07 39.73
CA LEU A 586 23.36 -11.46 39.41
C LEU A 586 23.18 -9.98 39.04
N PRO A 587 24.02 -9.07 39.57
CA PRO A 587 23.97 -7.66 39.21
C PRO A 587 24.50 -7.45 37.79
N LYS A 588 24.10 -6.34 37.15
CA LYS A 588 24.43 -6.01 35.75
C LYS A 588 25.93 -6.09 35.46
N GLU A 589 26.75 -5.68 36.42
CA GLU A 589 28.22 -5.68 36.33
C GLU A 589 28.79 -7.09 36.20
N GLU A 590 28.15 -8.10 36.79
CA GLU A 590 28.56 -9.51 36.70
C GLU A 590 27.99 -10.20 35.44
N VAL A 591 26.82 -9.75 34.95
CA VAL A 591 26.12 -10.33 33.79
C VAL A 591 26.68 -9.80 32.45
N GLY A 592 27.22 -8.58 32.42
CA GLY A 592 27.84 -7.98 31.23
C GLY A 592 26.87 -7.50 30.14
N HIS A 593 25.55 -7.55 30.39
CA HIS A 593 24.49 -7.04 29.51
C HIS A 593 23.27 -6.58 30.33
N GLY A 594 22.23 -6.04 29.68
CA GLY A 594 21.01 -5.61 30.37
C GLY A 594 20.32 -6.77 31.10
N THR A 595 20.11 -6.63 32.40
CA THR A 595 19.36 -7.55 33.27
C THR A 595 18.41 -6.74 34.15
N GLY A 596 17.22 -7.27 34.42
CA GLY A 596 16.18 -6.63 35.23
C GLY A 596 16.20 -7.04 36.71
N ARG A 597 15.18 -6.60 37.45
CA ARG A 597 14.89 -7.05 38.83
C ARG A 597 13.86 -8.19 38.80
N VAL A 598 13.81 -9.00 39.85
CA VAL A 598 12.95 -10.21 39.92
C VAL A 598 11.50 -9.92 39.59
N GLU A 599 10.97 -8.75 39.99
CA GLU A 599 9.59 -8.35 39.73
C GLU A 599 9.30 -8.14 38.23
N ASP A 600 10.34 -7.78 37.46
CA ASP A 600 10.22 -7.47 36.04
C ASP A 600 9.93 -8.74 35.20
N LEU A 601 10.21 -9.95 35.72
CA LEU A 601 9.92 -11.24 35.04
C LEU A 601 8.41 -11.48 34.78
N LEU A 602 7.52 -10.70 35.38
CA LEU A 602 6.09 -10.73 35.04
C LEU A 602 5.80 -10.01 33.71
N GLN A 603 6.72 -9.17 33.22
CA GLN A 603 6.59 -8.41 31.98
C GLN A 603 7.27 -9.12 30.80
N SER A 604 6.75 -8.90 29.59
CA SER A 604 7.36 -9.46 28.38
C SER A 604 8.73 -8.84 28.12
N GLY A 605 9.71 -9.66 27.75
CA GLY A 605 11.06 -9.23 27.40
C GLY A 605 12.02 -9.01 28.58
N ALA A 606 11.57 -9.16 29.83
CA ALA A 606 12.45 -9.11 30.99
C ALA A 606 13.32 -10.38 31.08
N ASN A 607 14.60 -10.19 31.39
CA ASN A 607 15.58 -11.26 31.54
C ASN A 607 16.38 -11.08 32.83
N ILE A 608 16.66 -12.20 33.50
CA ILE A 608 17.43 -12.24 34.74
C ILE A 608 18.32 -13.47 34.73
N MET A 609 19.50 -13.34 35.34
CA MET A 609 20.44 -14.44 35.53
C MET A 609 20.67 -14.69 37.02
N PHE A 610 20.70 -15.96 37.42
CA PHE A 610 21.05 -16.40 38.78
C PHE A 610 22.42 -17.09 38.77
N ARG A 611 23.03 -17.25 39.95
CA ARG A 611 24.33 -17.92 40.08
C ARG A 611 24.25 -19.38 39.62
N PRO A 612 25.31 -19.91 38.97
CA PRO A 612 25.36 -21.32 38.59
C PRO A 612 25.20 -22.26 39.79
N GLY A 613 24.44 -23.34 39.61
CA GLY A 613 24.29 -24.41 40.60
C GLY A 613 23.35 -24.13 41.78
N GLU A 614 22.83 -22.91 41.92
CA GLU A 614 21.86 -22.58 42.96
C GLU A 614 20.42 -22.87 42.47
N ALA A 615 19.66 -23.65 43.25
CA ALA A 615 18.23 -23.79 43.01
C ALA A 615 17.52 -22.47 43.29
N VAL A 616 16.72 -22.00 42.33
CA VAL A 616 16.00 -20.74 42.42
C VAL A 616 14.58 -21.01 42.89
N VAL A 617 14.13 -20.33 43.94
CA VAL A 617 12.71 -20.35 44.31
C VAL A 617 12.11 -19.00 44.02
N LEU A 618 11.11 -18.99 43.14
CA LEU A 618 10.31 -17.82 42.81
C LEU A 618 8.91 -17.99 43.41
N THR A 619 8.40 -16.96 44.06
CA THR A 619 7.05 -16.95 44.61
C THR A 619 6.26 -15.82 43.97
N ILE A 620 5.11 -16.17 43.41
CA ILE A 620 4.12 -15.24 42.87
C ILE A 620 2.96 -15.17 43.85
N ASP A 621 2.71 -14.00 44.41
CA ASP A 621 1.55 -13.73 45.25
C ASP A 621 0.49 -12.96 44.47
N PHE A 622 -0.75 -13.46 44.54
CA PHE A 622 -1.92 -12.82 43.96
C PHE A 622 -2.68 -12.06 45.06
N PRO A 623 -3.39 -10.97 44.71
CA PRO A 623 -4.19 -10.21 45.67
C PRO A 623 -5.38 -11.01 46.23
N GLU A 624 -5.85 -12.01 45.50
CA GLU A 624 -6.95 -12.91 45.89
C GLU A 624 -6.73 -14.29 45.25
N ALA A 625 -7.30 -15.32 45.89
CA ALA A 625 -7.23 -16.69 45.40
C ALA A 625 -7.93 -16.83 44.03
N ARG A 626 -7.22 -17.41 43.06
CA ARG A 626 -7.71 -17.51 41.67
C ARG A 626 -7.27 -18.81 40.99
N PRO A 627 -8.03 -19.30 40.00
CA PRO A 627 -7.54 -20.37 39.13
C PRO A 627 -6.37 -19.85 38.30
N VAL A 628 -5.32 -20.67 38.18
CA VAL A 628 -4.20 -20.43 37.26
C VAL A 628 -4.25 -21.53 36.22
N HIS A 629 -4.21 -21.15 34.94
CA HIS A 629 -4.34 -22.09 33.84
C HIS A 629 -3.01 -22.72 33.43
N GLU A 630 -1.94 -21.93 33.41
CA GLU A 630 -0.61 -22.38 33.01
C GLU A 630 0.46 -21.46 33.64
N VAL A 631 1.65 -22.02 33.87
CA VAL A 631 2.87 -21.26 34.10
C VAL A 631 3.87 -21.63 33.02
N VAL A 632 4.38 -20.66 32.28
CA VAL A 632 5.44 -20.87 31.29
C VAL A 632 6.70 -20.18 31.78
N ILE A 633 7.80 -20.94 31.90
CA ILE A 633 9.12 -20.39 32.16
C ILE A 633 9.93 -20.46 30.86
N ALA A 634 10.27 -19.30 30.30
CA ALA A 634 11.18 -19.21 29.17
C ALA A 634 12.63 -19.14 29.69
N SER A 635 13.44 -20.15 29.39
CA SER A 635 14.84 -20.23 29.80
C SER A 635 15.76 -20.13 28.57
N ARG A 636 16.71 -19.18 28.60
CA ARG A 636 17.77 -19.12 27.59
C ARG A 636 18.82 -20.19 27.91
N GLN A 637 18.89 -21.21 27.07
CA GLN A 637 19.82 -22.33 27.15
C GLN A 637 21.08 -22.00 26.35
N LEU A 638 22.27 -22.17 26.94
CA LEU A 638 23.55 -21.89 26.29
C LEU A 638 24.54 -23.01 26.64
N ARG A 639 25.10 -23.71 25.64
CA ARG A 639 26.10 -24.78 25.84
C ARG A 639 27.47 -24.24 26.23
N THR A 640 27.84 -23.08 25.69
CA THR A 640 29.20 -22.53 25.76
C THR A 640 29.42 -21.55 26.92
N PHE A 641 28.35 -21.14 27.61
CA PHE A 641 28.45 -20.21 28.72
C PHE A 641 28.86 -20.93 30.01
N GLN A 642 30.11 -20.76 30.43
CA GLN A 642 30.68 -21.31 31.69
C GLN A 642 30.47 -22.83 31.90
N GLY A 643 30.52 -23.64 30.85
CA GLY A 643 30.30 -25.10 30.93
C GLY A 643 28.85 -25.54 30.75
N GLY A 644 27.93 -24.60 30.54
CA GLY A 644 26.54 -24.81 30.20
C GLY A 644 25.60 -24.09 31.17
N CYS A 645 24.59 -23.41 30.63
CA CYS A 645 23.63 -22.60 31.38
C CYS A 645 22.22 -22.93 30.91
N GLY A 646 21.32 -23.18 31.85
CA GLY A 646 19.98 -23.62 31.53
C GLY A 646 19.19 -24.06 32.74
N LEU A 647 17.99 -24.54 32.47
CA LEU A 647 17.01 -25.06 33.42
C LEU A 647 16.85 -26.58 33.21
N ARG A 648 16.91 -27.35 34.29
CA ARG A 648 16.65 -28.80 34.26
C ARG A 648 15.20 -29.10 34.62
N ARG A 649 14.70 -28.51 35.69
CA ARG A 649 13.39 -28.86 36.24
C ARG A 649 12.71 -27.68 36.90
N VAL A 650 11.39 -27.60 36.74
CA VAL A 650 10.50 -26.67 37.44
C VAL A 650 9.47 -27.48 38.20
N VAL A 651 9.39 -27.29 39.51
CA VAL A 651 8.26 -27.77 40.32
C VAL A 651 7.37 -26.59 40.66
N VAL A 652 6.10 -26.68 40.29
CA VAL A 652 5.09 -25.64 40.55
C VAL A 652 4.20 -26.10 41.70
N SER A 653 4.21 -25.35 42.79
CA SER A 653 3.37 -25.57 43.96
C SER A 653 2.43 -24.39 44.21
N GLY A 654 1.25 -24.67 44.74
CA GLY A 654 0.22 -23.70 45.05
C GLY A 654 -0.13 -23.65 46.52
N SER A 655 -0.58 -22.50 46.98
CA SER A 655 -1.06 -22.28 48.34
C SER A 655 -2.20 -21.26 48.37
N SER A 656 -3.07 -21.40 49.37
CA SER A 656 -4.10 -20.43 49.73
C SER A 656 -3.74 -19.63 50.99
N ASP A 657 -2.67 -19.98 51.71
CA ASP A 657 -2.27 -19.38 52.99
C ASP A 657 -0.85 -18.80 53.01
N GLY A 658 -0.22 -18.68 51.83
CA GLY A 658 1.15 -18.21 51.68
C GLY A 658 2.20 -19.26 52.12
N PHE A 659 1.89 -20.54 51.91
CA PHE A 659 2.74 -21.70 52.22
C PHE A 659 3.04 -21.89 53.72
N LYS A 660 2.12 -21.48 54.60
CA LYS A 660 2.27 -21.65 56.05
C LYS A 660 1.89 -23.07 56.47
N GLN A 661 0.76 -23.56 55.99
CA GLN A 661 0.24 -24.91 56.24
C GLN A 661 -0.29 -25.57 54.95
N ASP A 662 -0.59 -24.77 53.92
CA ASP A 662 -1.04 -25.26 52.60
C ASP A 662 0.11 -25.24 51.58
N LEU A 663 0.59 -26.43 51.20
CA LEU A 663 1.55 -26.64 50.13
C LEU A 663 1.06 -27.77 49.23
N ARG A 664 0.56 -27.42 48.05
CA ARG A 664 0.05 -28.37 47.06
C ARG A 664 0.95 -28.38 45.85
N ARG A 665 1.58 -29.51 45.55
CA ARG A 665 2.28 -29.67 44.27
C ARG A 665 1.27 -29.74 43.13
N LEU A 666 1.34 -28.81 42.19
CA LEU A 666 0.36 -28.68 41.11
C LEU A 666 0.85 -29.26 39.79
N ALA A 667 2.12 -29.01 39.44
CA ALA A 667 2.75 -29.50 38.22
C ALA A 667 4.28 -29.65 38.40
N GLU A 668 4.89 -30.40 37.49
CA GLU A 668 6.35 -30.52 37.34
C GLU A 668 6.66 -30.62 35.86
N VAL A 669 7.70 -29.90 35.43
CA VAL A 669 8.23 -29.96 34.08
C VAL A 669 9.73 -30.18 34.18
N SER A 670 10.23 -31.22 33.53
CA SER A 670 11.65 -31.58 33.52
C SER A 670 12.15 -31.74 32.10
N HIS A 671 13.40 -31.36 31.89
CA HIS A 671 14.10 -31.48 30.62
C HIS A 671 15.51 -32.01 30.88
N ASP A 672 15.71 -33.30 30.62
CA ASP A 672 17.00 -33.98 30.87
C ASP A 672 17.96 -33.92 29.67
N LYS A 673 17.66 -33.11 28.64
CA LYS A 673 18.58 -32.93 27.50
C LYS A 673 19.63 -31.87 27.80
N ALA A 674 20.75 -31.94 27.08
CA ALA A 674 21.76 -30.89 27.09
C ALA A 674 21.20 -29.57 26.52
N PRO A 675 21.72 -28.39 26.96
CA PRO A 675 21.25 -27.07 26.52
C PRO A 675 21.20 -26.94 25.00
N GLU A 676 20.17 -26.30 24.46
CA GLU A 676 19.90 -26.28 23.01
C GLU A 676 20.41 -25.02 22.26
N ASP A 677 21.21 -24.16 22.89
CA ASP A 677 21.70 -22.87 22.33
C ASP A 677 20.56 -21.95 21.80
N GLY A 678 19.46 -21.88 22.55
CA GLY A 678 18.25 -21.17 22.18
C GLY A 678 17.38 -20.79 23.39
N LEU A 679 16.26 -20.10 23.13
CA LEU A 679 15.23 -19.89 24.14
C LEU A 679 14.31 -21.13 24.15
N VAL A 680 14.09 -21.71 25.32
CA VAL A 680 13.27 -22.92 25.50
C VAL A 680 12.19 -22.65 26.54
N ASP A 681 10.95 -22.98 26.19
CA ASP A 681 9.79 -22.82 27.08
C ASP A 681 9.54 -24.09 27.89
N TYR A 682 9.22 -23.90 29.17
CA TYR A 682 8.87 -24.94 30.12
C TYR A 682 7.40 -24.76 30.57
N PRO A 683 6.42 -25.22 29.77
CA PRO A 683 5.00 -25.04 30.06
C PRO A 683 4.54 -26.04 31.13
N ALA A 684 4.09 -25.51 32.28
CA ALA A 684 3.47 -26.26 33.35
C ALA A 684 1.96 -26.00 33.33
N GLY A 685 1.20 -26.93 32.72
CA GLY A 685 -0.25 -26.86 32.66
C GLY A 685 -0.92 -27.04 34.02
N LEU A 686 -1.81 -26.11 34.38
CA LEU A 686 -2.53 -26.05 35.66
C LEU A 686 -4.07 -26.03 35.48
N GLU A 687 -4.57 -26.29 34.26
CA GLU A 687 -6.01 -26.35 34.03
C GLU A 687 -6.70 -27.38 34.94
N GLY A 688 -7.84 -27.00 35.51
CA GLY A 688 -8.60 -27.82 36.45
C GLY A 688 -7.97 -27.97 37.84
N LYS A 689 -6.82 -27.35 38.11
CA LYS A 689 -6.24 -27.30 39.46
C LYS A 689 -7.01 -26.32 40.34
N PRO A 690 -7.05 -26.53 41.67
CA PRO A 690 -7.74 -25.62 42.58
C PRO A 690 -7.15 -24.21 42.54
N ALA A 691 -7.98 -23.21 42.88
CA ALA A 691 -7.53 -21.83 43.02
C ALA A 691 -6.45 -21.68 44.12
N VAL A 692 -5.57 -20.71 43.91
CA VAL A 692 -4.41 -20.39 44.78
C VAL A 692 -4.29 -18.88 44.97
N SER A 693 -3.85 -18.46 46.15
CA SER A 693 -3.42 -17.07 46.41
C SER A 693 -1.92 -16.88 46.21
N SER A 694 -1.13 -17.96 46.22
CA SER A 694 0.30 -17.92 45.88
C SER A 694 0.74 -19.14 45.06
N LEU A 695 1.70 -18.92 44.16
CA LEU A 695 2.45 -19.97 43.46
C LEU A 695 3.92 -19.92 43.85
N ARG A 696 4.53 -21.10 44.01
CA ARG A 696 5.96 -21.29 44.24
C ARG A 696 6.53 -22.11 43.09
N LEU A 697 7.55 -21.56 42.44
CA LEU A 697 8.30 -22.17 41.35
C LEU A 697 9.66 -22.54 41.90
N GLU A 698 9.90 -23.82 42.11
CA GLU A 698 11.21 -24.34 42.49
C GLU A 698 11.93 -24.77 41.21
N ILE A 699 12.95 -24.01 40.84
CA ILE A 699 13.67 -24.10 39.58
C ILE A 699 15.05 -24.68 39.85
N GLU A 700 15.27 -25.89 39.33
CA GLU A 700 16.56 -26.57 39.38
C GLU A 700 17.36 -26.21 38.11
N PRO A 701 18.55 -25.59 38.25
CA PRO A 701 19.39 -25.29 37.11
C PRO A 701 19.90 -26.57 36.46
N TRP A 702 20.21 -26.48 35.17
CA TRP A 702 20.92 -27.54 34.47
C TRP A 702 22.38 -27.63 34.96
N SER A 703 22.86 -28.86 35.16
CA SER A 703 24.25 -29.17 35.49
C SER A 703 24.75 -30.24 34.52
N PRO A 704 26.02 -30.14 34.05
CA PRO A 704 26.67 -31.15 33.19
C PRO A 704 26.71 -32.55 33.78
#